data_AF-A0A871RAK7-F1
#
_entry.id   AF-A0A871RAK7-F1
#
_cell.length_a   1.000
_cell.length_b   1.000
_cell.length_c   1.000
_cell.angle_alpha   90.00
_cell.angle_beta   90.00
_cell.angle_gamma   90.00
#
_symmetry.space_group_name_H-M   'P 1'
#
loop_
_entity.id
_entity.type
_entity.pdbx_description
1 polymer ?
#
loop_
_entity_poly.entity_id
_entity_poly.type
_entity_poly.pdbx_seq_one_letter_code
_entity_poly.pdbx_strand_id
1 'polypeptide(L)'
;MGNYNVVAAKNILVLQYVLCTCSLPQQVNDALIQAGCIIQESTNGDQENGKLELSINRVLALILASVPGSFDLESRLNLGSTFLEYFIKTSQKEELSVNEVIEVGSTPEILEHALLAGDENISTAAESTLELAASLSMGFGFDITSATYKFTLSDMKRAFFAFFRAEIVKSTQSTPEISVDLDKLRQLPLYSHDLENWIINTYRPITYLAQYNESASLTNFSSYLRPEERISLIMEAAISYDHIPQIVSNVLVPYISSRTSMWTAFNDWLIQFGDKTIRETESSTMIENYDMILKLVRQEKLLSILSSNVSVMNKFVSIVLSIIYLCPRAVLEVFIAAKEIIAILKGLPLKSKSAMEEDSMPEPRKTVKEMAEAIDPSKEFLDSYSKIIETGQRLYANNLSLVQIANLKSSDGSVQLSELQKFIENESKYGRNSRQWQTLLSSMYWVFEKTKIFGKVDRHTLDELVLTKLLDLKYFNIVEDLFFKRYCSIPEKDTDKIVTRYAWLYYNKATNCDPSLGSLKCSVDCAKLIRNKTNESSRLQNLYLACKEILQWRISLHANTPLTPRQILDLGDILSIVTRILELNESSYKSHNKLFSLVRHIINGLQCYDRDVLFKYAKEEVPVVDEINPLRVKIMVICLDFTSSVDTDYAYELSSEILVNAIENIEQIDLGKVVSDSWVSFFQFVKTETGTPTLALLDKKLSILGKLLLVTPAEFNIPVLEYWQLLNSQRDHLLSQAEVQSSASRAGSDNRGESRQQPQSFFQSSGLGDLRSRLKSSIKMSANDILKSADSGDIGRTIIGHIVGAN
;
A
#
# COMPACT_ATOMS: atom_id res chain seq x y z
N MET A 1 24.16 93.15 13.38
CA MET A 1 24.53 91.75 13.07
C MET A 1 25.08 90.96 14.27
N GLY A 2 25.57 91.56 15.36
CA GLY A 2 26.18 90.79 16.47
C GLY A 2 25.25 90.22 17.56
N ASN A 3 24.16 90.91 17.94
CA ASN A 3 23.44 90.55 19.17
C ASN A 3 22.60 89.26 19.06
N TYR A 4 21.89 89.05 17.95
CA TYR A 4 21.02 87.88 17.78
C TYR A 4 21.80 86.55 17.73
N ASN A 5 22.87 86.48 16.94
CA ASN A 5 23.67 85.26 16.82
C ASN A 5 24.37 84.88 18.13
N VAL A 6 24.83 85.88 18.89
CA VAL A 6 25.45 85.65 20.20
C VAL A 6 24.41 85.19 21.21
N VAL A 7 23.22 85.81 21.26
CA VAL A 7 22.13 85.38 22.15
C VAL A 7 21.62 83.97 21.79
N ALA A 8 21.45 83.67 20.50
CA ALA A 8 21.08 82.33 20.04
C ALA A 8 22.15 81.28 20.40
N ALA A 9 23.43 81.61 20.20
CA ALA A 9 24.55 80.74 20.57
C ALA A 9 24.62 80.48 22.08
N LYS A 10 24.43 81.52 22.90
CA LYS A 10 24.31 81.40 24.36
C LYS A 10 23.14 80.49 24.75
N ASN A 11 21.97 80.68 24.14
CA ASN A 11 20.78 79.87 24.41
C ASN A 11 20.95 78.40 23.99
N ILE A 12 21.68 78.10 22.91
CA ILE A 12 22.02 76.72 22.52
C ILE A 12 22.90 76.04 23.57
N LEU A 13 23.94 76.73 24.05
CA LEU A 13 24.85 76.18 25.06
C LEU A 13 24.15 76.00 26.42
N VAL A 14 23.29 76.95 26.82
CA VAL A 14 22.46 76.82 28.02
C VAL A 14 21.47 75.67 27.87
N LEU A 15 20.79 75.55 26.73
CA LEU A 15 19.86 74.45 26.45
C LEU A 15 20.57 73.09 26.51
N GLN A 16 21.74 72.96 25.86
CA GLN A 16 22.55 71.75 25.94
C GLN A 16 22.91 71.41 27.39
N TYR A 17 23.37 72.40 28.16
CA TYR A 17 23.70 72.22 29.57
C TYR A 17 22.51 71.69 30.37
N VAL A 18 21.37 72.39 30.29
CA VAL A 18 20.14 72.03 31.02
C VAL A 18 19.62 70.64 30.63
N LEU A 19 19.75 70.25 29.35
CA LEU A 19 19.40 68.92 28.86
C LEU A 19 20.38 67.83 29.34
N CYS A 20 21.68 68.12 29.44
CA CYS A 20 22.69 67.18 29.94
C CYS A 20 22.61 66.97 31.44
N THR A 21 22.35 68.03 32.21
CA THR A 21 22.27 67.96 33.68
C THR A 21 20.90 67.57 34.19
N CYS A 22 19.88 67.54 33.32
CA CYS A 22 18.48 67.30 33.64
C CYS A 22 18.04 68.07 34.89
N SER A 23 18.16 69.40 34.82
CA SER A 23 17.73 70.33 35.86
C SER A 23 16.21 70.18 36.14
N LEU A 24 15.66 70.84 37.17
CA LEU A 24 14.23 70.71 37.54
C LEU A 24 13.31 70.76 36.30
N PRO A 25 12.26 69.92 36.17
CA PRO A 25 11.43 69.82 34.96
C PRO A 25 10.92 71.16 34.42
N GLN A 26 10.68 72.11 35.32
CA GLN A 26 10.30 73.48 34.99
C GLN A 26 11.38 74.23 34.19
N GLN A 27 12.65 74.12 34.59
CA GLN A 27 13.79 74.79 33.93
C GLN A 27 14.05 74.24 32.52
N VAL A 28 13.86 72.94 32.33
CA VAL A 28 13.97 72.32 31.00
C VAL A 28 12.84 72.82 30.09
N ASN A 29 11.62 72.92 30.62
CA ASN A 29 10.47 73.40 29.87
C ASN A 29 10.62 74.89 29.49
N ASP A 30 11.06 75.73 30.41
CA ASP A 30 11.29 77.16 30.17
C ASP A 30 12.39 77.36 29.09
N ALA A 31 13.48 76.57 29.15
CA ALA A 31 14.54 76.58 28.14
C ALA A 31 14.03 76.16 26.74
N LEU A 32 13.19 75.13 26.67
CA LEU A 32 12.59 74.65 25.41
C LEU A 32 11.59 75.65 24.82
N ILE A 33 10.82 76.34 25.66
CA ILE A 33 9.89 77.41 25.26
C ILE A 33 10.67 78.58 24.62
N GLN A 34 11.75 79.03 25.27
CA GLN A 34 12.58 80.12 24.73
C GLN A 34 13.27 79.73 23.42
N ALA A 35 13.76 78.49 23.30
CA ALA A 35 14.26 77.96 22.03
C ALA A 35 13.17 77.98 20.94
N GLY A 36 11.92 77.70 21.31
CA GLY A 36 10.75 77.83 20.44
C GLY A 36 10.51 79.25 19.93
N CYS A 37 10.62 80.27 20.80
CA CYS A 37 10.50 81.69 20.43
C CYS A 37 11.55 82.09 19.38
N ILE A 38 12.82 81.70 19.60
CA ILE A 38 13.95 81.99 18.70
C ILE A 38 13.69 81.40 17.31
N ILE A 39 13.18 80.16 17.25
CA ILE A 39 12.82 79.49 16.00
C ILE A 39 11.70 80.26 15.28
N GLN A 40 10.63 80.65 15.97
CA GLN A 40 9.51 81.39 15.37
C GLN A 40 9.94 82.73 14.75
N GLU A 41 10.77 83.51 15.47
CA GLU A 41 11.31 84.76 14.94
C GLU A 41 12.22 84.54 13.72
N SER A 42 13.05 83.49 13.74
CA SER A 42 13.94 83.15 12.61
C SER A 42 13.16 82.80 11.33
N THR A 43 11.98 82.19 11.46
CA THR A 43 11.08 81.86 10.34
C THR A 43 10.24 83.03 9.82
N ASN A 44 10.01 84.07 10.64
CA ASN A 44 9.18 85.22 10.30
C ASN A 44 9.98 86.43 9.76
N GLY A 45 11.31 86.46 9.94
CA GLY A 45 12.18 87.54 9.47
C GLY A 45 12.91 87.23 8.15
N ASP A 46 13.40 88.28 7.47
CA ASP A 46 14.22 88.12 6.26
C ASP A 46 15.48 87.28 6.55
N GLN A 47 15.72 86.28 5.69
CA GLN A 47 16.90 85.41 5.73
C GLN A 47 18.17 86.22 5.38
N GLU A 48 18.85 86.73 6.40
CA GLU A 48 20.20 87.28 6.25
C GLU A 48 21.23 86.13 6.24
N ASN A 49 22.15 86.15 5.27
CA ASN A 49 23.29 85.23 5.23
C ASN A 49 24.15 85.36 6.50
N GLY A 50 24.40 84.24 7.18
CA GLY A 50 25.25 84.17 8.37
C GLY A 50 24.50 84.16 9.72
N LYS A 51 23.17 84.00 9.74
CA LYS A 51 22.43 83.72 10.98
C LYS A 51 22.68 82.29 11.45
N LEU A 52 22.93 82.09 12.74
CA LEU A 52 23.00 80.77 13.36
C LEU A 52 21.60 80.13 13.29
N GLU A 53 21.40 79.22 12.34
CA GLU A 53 20.08 78.65 12.06
C GLU A 53 19.71 77.62 13.16
N LEU A 54 18.83 78.03 14.07
CA LEU A 54 18.16 77.13 15.01
C LEU A 54 16.82 76.71 14.39
N SER A 55 16.64 75.40 14.20
CA SER A 55 15.41 74.83 13.63
C SER A 55 14.81 73.78 14.55
N ILE A 56 13.55 73.42 14.33
CA ILE A 56 12.89 72.34 15.07
C ILE A 56 13.72 71.05 15.04
N ASN A 57 14.24 70.67 13.87
CA ASN A 57 15.10 69.49 13.72
C ASN A 57 16.38 69.58 14.55
N ARG A 58 17.01 70.76 14.60
CA ARG A 58 18.24 70.96 15.37
C ARG A 58 18.00 70.92 16.87
N VAL A 59 16.89 71.47 17.38
CA VAL A 59 16.53 71.35 18.80
C VAL A 59 16.15 69.91 19.16
N LEU A 60 15.38 69.22 18.32
CA LEU A 60 15.09 67.79 18.53
C LEU A 60 16.37 66.94 18.52
N ALA A 61 17.31 67.22 17.61
CA ALA A 61 18.62 66.57 17.59
C ALA A 61 19.44 66.85 18.86
N LEU A 62 19.40 68.08 19.38
CA LEU A 62 20.01 68.43 20.67
C LEU A 62 19.40 67.64 21.83
N ILE A 63 18.07 67.48 21.88
CA ILE A 63 17.40 66.64 22.88
C ILE A 63 17.86 65.18 22.74
N LEU A 64 17.85 64.63 21.52
CA LEU A 64 18.31 63.26 21.23
C LEU A 64 19.76 63.04 21.66
N ALA A 65 20.66 64.00 21.43
CA ALA A 65 22.09 63.85 21.71
C ALA A 65 22.45 64.11 23.18
N SER A 66 21.77 65.07 23.83
CA SER A 66 22.23 65.64 25.10
C SER A 66 21.59 64.99 26.32
N VAL A 67 20.35 64.47 26.20
CA VAL A 67 19.66 63.87 27.34
C VAL A 67 20.25 62.49 27.66
N PRO A 68 20.71 62.25 28.91
CA PRO A 68 21.31 60.98 29.30
C PRO A 68 20.39 59.76 29.12
N GLY A 69 20.97 58.63 28.74
CA GLY A 69 20.25 57.35 28.63
C GLY A 69 19.70 56.82 29.96
N SER A 70 20.22 57.30 31.10
CA SER A 70 19.74 56.94 32.45
C SER A 70 18.36 57.50 32.80
N PHE A 71 17.84 58.47 32.04
CA PHE A 71 16.45 58.91 32.18
C PHE A 71 15.49 57.80 31.74
N ASP A 72 14.25 57.84 32.20
CA ASP A 72 13.23 56.93 31.66
C ASP A 72 12.78 57.41 30.27
N LEU A 73 12.36 56.47 29.42
CA LEU A 73 11.95 56.76 28.04
C LEU A 73 10.75 57.72 27.99
N GLU A 74 9.80 57.58 28.91
CA GLU A 74 8.57 58.39 28.93
C GLU A 74 8.89 59.87 29.15
N SER A 75 9.78 60.17 30.11
CA SER A 75 10.28 61.52 30.35
C SER A 75 10.97 62.12 29.12
N ARG A 76 11.82 61.34 28.43
CA ARG A 76 12.51 61.81 27.21
C ARG A 76 11.55 62.10 26.06
N LEU A 77 10.56 61.23 25.86
CA LEU A 77 9.51 61.42 24.86
C LEU A 77 8.64 62.64 25.19
N ASN A 78 8.36 62.86 26.47
CA ASN A 78 7.59 64.02 26.92
C ASN A 78 8.32 65.33 26.61
N LEU A 79 9.65 65.40 26.78
CA LEU A 79 10.42 66.61 26.42
C LEU A 79 10.25 66.98 24.94
N GLY A 80 10.42 66.01 24.03
CA GLY A 80 10.21 66.24 22.60
C GLY A 80 8.75 66.58 22.27
N SER A 81 7.79 65.94 22.94
CA SER A 81 6.36 66.19 22.76
C SER A 81 5.98 67.61 23.20
N THR A 82 6.36 68.02 24.41
CA THR A 82 6.06 69.34 24.98
C THR A 82 6.72 70.47 24.19
N PHE A 83 7.96 70.27 23.73
CA PHE A 83 8.63 71.22 22.84
C PHE A 83 7.86 71.44 21.54
N LEU A 84 7.39 70.36 20.91
CA LEU A 84 6.64 70.47 19.65
C LEU A 84 5.21 70.98 19.85
N GLU A 85 4.59 70.70 21.01
CA GLU A 85 3.29 71.27 21.39
C GLU A 85 3.32 72.79 21.48
N TYR A 86 4.46 73.37 21.90
CA TYR A 86 4.61 74.82 22.00
C TYR A 86 4.20 75.49 20.69
N PHE A 87 4.66 74.98 19.54
CA PHE A 87 4.34 75.54 18.22
C PHE A 87 2.88 75.39 17.81
N ILE A 88 2.13 74.45 18.42
CA ILE A 88 0.68 74.31 18.20
C ILE A 88 -0.10 75.28 19.08
N LYS A 89 0.34 75.47 20.32
CA LYS A 89 -0.34 76.34 21.30
C LYS A 89 -0.08 77.82 21.06
N THR A 90 1.09 78.18 20.54
CA THR A 90 1.53 79.57 20.33
C THR A 90 1.35 80.09 18.90
N SER A 91 0.95 79.26 17.94
CA SER A 91 0.58 79.71 16.58
C SER A 91 -0.64 80.65 16.53
N GLN A 92 -1.12 81.15 17.68
CA GLN A 92 -2.26 82.07 17.81
C GLN A 92 -2.08 83.23 18.81
N LYS A 93 -0.93 83.45 19.49
CA LYS A 93 -0.78 84.60 20.43
C LYS A 93 0.62 85.22 20.53
N GLU A 94 0.58 86.51 20.92
CA GLU A 94 1.51 87.66 20.86
C GLU A 94 2.98 87.51 21.31
N GLU A 95 3.75 88.48 20.82
CA GLU A 95 5.18 88.78 20.95
C GLU A 95 5.81 88.51 22.33
N LEU A 96 6.87 87.71 22.33
CA LEU A 96 7.86 87.60 23.41
C LEU A 96 9.23 87.97 22.84
N SER A 97 9.97 88.86 23.51
CA SER A 97 11.24 89.38 22.99
C SER A 97 12.40 88.39 23.15
N VAL A 98 13.15 88.12 22.07
CA VAL A 98 14.29 87.18 22.00
C VAL A 98 15.61 87.74 22.56
N ASN A 99 15.60 88.88 23.25
CA ASN A 99 16.83 89.53 23.73
C ASN A 99 17.39 88.99 25.06
N GLU A 100 16.75 87.98 25.66
CA GLU A 100 17.15 87.44 26.97
C GLU A 100 17.75 86.02 26.84
N VAL A 101 18.82 85.77 27.60
CA VAL A 101 19.43 84.44 27.73
C VAL A 101 18.64 83.66 28.80
N ILE A 102 18.42 82.36 28.58
CA ILE A 102 17.73 81.48 29.55
C ILE A 102 18.33 81.64 30.95
N GLU A 103 17.54 82.11 31.91
CA GLU A 103 17.95 82.21 33.31
C GLU A 103 17.93 80.83 33.98
N VAL A 104 19.12 80.25 34.19
CA VAL A 104 19.27 79.05 35.02
C VAL A 104 19.49 79.53 36.45
N GLY A 105 18.49 79.38 37.31
CA GLY A 105 18.43 80.04 38.63
C GLY A 105 19.72 80.03 39.47
N SER A 106 20.51 78.95 39.45
CA SER A 106 21.92 78.98 39.86
C SER A 106 22.78 78.54 38.68
N THR A 107 23.33 79.49 37.93
CA THR A 107 24.20 79.21 36.77
C THR A 107 25.52 78.63 37.29
N PRO A 108 25.90 77.40 36.93
CA PRO A 108 27.10 76.79 37.48
C PRO A 108 28.35 77.48 36.92
N GLU A 109 29.43 77.60 37.70
CA GLU A 109 30.64 78.37 37.35
C GLU A 109 31.19 78.02 35.95
N ILE A 110 31.08 76.75 35.53
CA ILE A 110 31.49 76.28 34.20
C ILE A 110 30.67 76.90 33.07
N LEU A 111 29.35 77.04 33.25
CA LEU A 111 28.46 77.66 32.27
C LEU A 111 28.64 79.18 32.28
N GLU A 112 28.87 79.77 33.45
CA GLU A 112 29.13 81.20 33.61
C GLU A 112 30.44 81.61 32.88
N HIS A 113 31.52 80.83 33.05
CA HIS A 113 32.77 81.03 32.32
C HIS A 113 32.63 80.86 30.80
N ALA A 114 31.80 79.90 30.35
CA ALA A 114 31.54 79.68 28.93
C ALA A 114 30.71 80.82 28.29
N LEU A 115 29.74 81.37 29.03
CA LEU A 115 28.87 82.47 28.57
C LEU A 115 29.56 83.85 28.60
N LEU A 116 30.69 83.96 29.31
CA LEU A 116 31.55 85.14 29.38
C LEU A 116 32.74 85.10 28.38
N ALA A 117 32.87 84.02 27.59
CA ALA A 117 33.86 83.93 26.52
C ALA A 117 33.56 84.96 25.39
N GLY A 118 34.56 85.29 24.57
CA GLY A 118 34.37 86.22 23.45
C GLY A 118 33.31 85.74 22.44
N ASP A 119 32.56 86.67 21.84
CA ASP A 119 31.40 86.39 20.96
C ASP A 119 31.70 85.34 19.88
N GLU A 120 32.88 85.39 19.25
CA GLU A 120 33.33 84.43 18.22
C GLU A 120 33.53 83.01 18.76
N ASN A 121 34.06 82.88 19.98
CA ASN A 121 34.26 81.59 20.65
C ASN A 121 32.92 80.96 21.04
N ILE A 122 31.95 81.76 21.49
CA ILE A 122 30.60 81.29 21.84
C ILE A 122 29.85 80.81 20.60
N SER A 123 29.89 81.56 19.51
CA SER A 123 29.28 81.13 18.24
C SER A 123 29.91 79.85 17.70
N THR A 124 31.25 79.75 17.70
CA THR A 124 31.97 78.53 17.27
C THR A 124 31.62 77.32 18.13
N ALA A 125 31.52 77.49 19.45
CA ALA A 125 31.14 76.42 20.37
C ALA A 125 29.69 75.96 20.13
N ALA A 126 28.75 76.88 19.92
CA ALA A 126 27.36 76.55 19.61
C ALA A 126 27.22 75.82 18.27
N GLU A 127 27.95 76.24 17.23
CA GLU A 127 27.99 75.54 15.94
C GLU A 127 28.55 74.12 16.08
N SER A 128 29.68 73.97 16.78
CA SER A 128 30.28 72.65 17.04
C SER A 128 29.33 71.72 17.82
N THR A 129 28.61 72.27 18.79
CA THR A 129 27.58 71.54 19.55
C THR A 129 26.44 71.07 18.64
N LEU A 130 25.94 71.95 17.76
CA LEU A 130 24.87 71.61 16.82
C LEU A 130 25.33 70.56 15.80
N GLU A 131 26.55 70.65 15.29
CA GLU A 131 27.13 69.66 14.37
C GLU A 131 27.34 68.30 15.03
N LEU A 132 27.81 68.28 16.28
CA LEU A 132 27.93 67.04 17.06
C LEU A 132 26.57 66.40 17.30
N ALA A 133 25.57 67.19 17.73
CA ALA A 133 24.21 66.70 17.95
C ALA A 133 23.57 66.19 16.64
N ALA A 134 23.79 66.89 15.53
CA ALA A 134 23.44 66.47 14.19
C ALA A 134 24.05 65.11 13.84
N SER A 135 25.37 64.96 14.00
CA SER A 135 26.07 63.70 13.71
C SER A 135 25.56 62.54 14.58
N LEU A 136 25.37 62.76 15.88
CA LEU A 136 24.88 61.72 16.80
C LEU A 136 23.43 61.32 16.48
N SER A 137 22.56 62.30 16.24
CA SER A 137 21.15 62.05 15.90
C SER A 137 20.97 61.35 14.55
N MET A 138 21.79 61.66 13.54
CA MET A 138 21.84 60.91 12.28
C MET A 138 22.21 59.44 12.51
N GLY A 139 23.11 59.15 13.46
CA GLY A 139 23.45 57.79 13.86
C GLY A 139 22.27 56.97 14.41
N PHE A 140 21.21 57.65 14.88
CA PHE A 140 19.95 57.02 15.30
C PHE A 140 18.88 57.03 14.21
N GLY A 141 19.21 57.47 12.99
CA GLY A 141 18.28 57.56 11.87
C GLY A 141 17.37 58.79 11.90
N PHE A 142 17.74 59.85 12.64
CA PHE A 142 17.05 61.14 12.63
C PHE A 142 17.58 62.04 11.51
N ASP A 143 16.75 62.32 10.49
CA ASP A 143 17.14 63.15 9.36
C ASP A 143 16.92 64.64 9.64
N ILE A 144 18.00 65.34 9.97
CA ILE A 144 18.00 66.79 10.22
C ILE A 144 17.83 67.63 8.95
N THR A 145 18.06 67.04 7.76
CA THR A 145 17.99 67.72 6.45
C THR A 145 16.60 67.66 5.82
N SER A 146 15.69 66.92 6.45
CA SER A 146 14.29 66.83 6.03
C SER A 146 13.63 68.22 5.96
N ALA A 147 12.69 68.38 5.01
CA ALA A 147 12.02 69.65 4.71
C ALA A 147 11.55 70.38 5.98
N THR A 148 11.75 71.70 6.05
CA THR A 148 11.31 72.56 7.15
C THR A 148 9.84 72.30 7.50
N TYR A 149 9.59 71.84 8.73
CA TYR A 149 8.24 71.64 9.24
C TYR A 149 7.51 72.97 9.28
N LYS A 150 6.28 73.02 8.74
CA LYS A 150 5.40 74.16 8.99
C LYS A 150 4.85 74.02 10.41
N PHE A 151 4.47 75.12 11.07
CA PHE A 151 3.83 75.10 12.39
C PHE A 151 2.37 74.61 12.31
N THR A 152 2.17 73.42 11.73
CA THR A 152 0.88 72.74 11.62
C THR A 152 0.87 71.51 12.51
N LEU A 153 -0.31 71.13 13.01
CA LEU A 153 -0.47 69.91 13.81
C LEU A 153 0.05 68.65 13.09
N SER A 154 -0.18 68.55 11.77
CA SER A 154 0.26 67.42 10.95
C SER A 154 1.79 67.31 10.90
N ASP A 155 2.47 68.43 10.69
CA ASP A 155 3.94 68.47 10.64
C ASP A 155 4.56 68.23 12.01
N MET A 156 3.97 68.76 13.10
CA MET A 156 4.45 68.48 14.46
C MET A 156 4.28 67.01 14.84
N LYS A 157 3.18 66.36 14.42
CA LYS A 157 3.00 64.91 14.58
C LYS A 157 4.04 64.11 13.79
N ARG A 158 4.40 64.57 12.58
CA ARG A 158 5.44 63.94 11.76
C ARG A 158 6.84 64.12 12.37
N ALA A 159 7.14 65.31 12.87
CA ALA A 159 8.37 65.63 13.60
C ALA A 159 8.50 64.77 14.86
N PHE A 160 7.42 64.69 15.64
CA PHE A 160 7.38 63.86 16.84
C PHE A 160 7.54 62.37 16.51
N PHE A 161 6.92 61.88 15.43
CA PHE A 161 7.12 60.50 14.99
C PHE A 161 8.58 60.22 14.56
N ALA A 162 9.24 61.14 13.86
CA ALA A 162 10.65 61.01 13.51
C ALA A 162 11.54 61.00 14.77
N PHE A 163 11.30 61.92 15.70
CA PHE A 163 11.99 61.99 16.98
C PHE A 163 11.79 60.72 17.81
N PHE A 164 10.55 60.26 17.95
CA PHE A 164 10.21 59.04 18.69
C PHE A 164 10.97 57.83 18.15
N ARG A 165 10.99 57.63 16.82
CA ARG A 165 11.72 56.50 16.21
C ARG A 165 13.21 56.54 16.53
N ALA A 166 13.83 57.72 16.40
CA ALA A 166 15.24 57.89 16.71
C ALA A 166 15.54 57.66 18.19
N GLU A 167 14.66 58.12 19.09
CA GLU A 167 14.79 57.92 20.53
C GLU A 167 14.66 56.44 20.92
N ILE A 168 13.76 55.69 20.26
CA ILE A 168 13.68 54.24 20.40
C ILE A 168 14.96 53.57 19.92
N VAL A 169 15.48 53.91 18.74
CA VAL A 169 16.73 53.35 18.20
C VAL A 169 17.90 53.61 19.16
N LYS A 170 18.07 54.86 19.61
CA LYS A 170 19.06 55.27 20.62
C LYS A 170 18.94 54.41 21.88
N SER A 171 17.73 54.28 22.41
CA SER A 171 17.50 53.54 23.65
C SER A 171 17.78 52.04 23.45
N THR A 172 17.45 51.46 22.30
CA THR A 172 17.73 50.04 21.99
C THR A 172 19.20 49.70 21.87
N GLN A 173 20.09 50.68 21.63
CA GLN A 173 21.54 50.47 21.68
C GLN A 173 22.05 50.20 23.11
N SER A 174 21.34 50.71 24.13
CA SER A 174 21.72 50.58 25.55
C SER A 174 20.99 49.43 26.24
N THR A 175 19.72 49.22 25.89
CA THR A 175 18.87 48.15 26.43
C THR A 175 18.12 47.47 25.27
N PRO A 176 18.41 46.19 24.96
CA PRO A 176 17.88 45.50 23.78
C PRO A 176 16.35 45.38 23.74
N GLU A 177 15.70 45.33 24.91
CA GLU A 177 14.25 45.24 25.03
C GLU A 177 13.68 46.46 25.74
N ILE A 178 12.91 47.26 25.02
CA ILE A 178 12.22 48.41 25.59
C ILE A 178 10.73 48.25 25.38
N SER A 179 10.01 48.11 26.49
CA SER A 179 8.56 48.09 26.46
C SER A 179 8.02 49.49 26.23
N VAL A 180 7.14 49.64 25.23
CA VAL A 180 6.40 50.87 24.97
C VAL A 180 4.95 50.67 25.39
N ASP A 181 4.54 51.42 26.41
CA ASP A 181 3.16 51.49 26.90
C ASP A 181 2.32 52.36 25.96
N LEU A 182 1.38 51.72 25.25
CA LEU A 182 0.51 52.41 24.29
C LEU A 182 -0.52 53.31 24.98
N ASP A 183 -0.95 53.00 26.20
CA ASP A 183 -1.98 53.78 26.89
C ASP A 183 -1.40 55.10 27.39
N LYS A 184 -0.15 55.09 27.85
CA LYS A 184 0.62 56.30 28.14
C LYS A 184 0.94 57.09 26.88
N LEU A 185 1.34 56.43 25.80
CA LEU A 185 1.61 57.07 24.52
C LEU A 185 0.37 57.79 23.95
N ARG A 186 -0.82 57.21 24.09
CA ARG A 186 -2.09 57.82 23.65
C ARG A 186 -2.46 59.08 24.44
N GLN A 187 -1.93 59.24 25.65
CA GLN A 187 -2.09 60.45 26.45
C GLN A 187 -1.16 61.57 25.98
N LEU A 188 -0.13 61.26 25.18
CA LEU A 188 0.74 62.28 24.63
C LEU A 188 0.02 63.13 23.57
N PRO A 189 0.17 64.45 23.62
CA PRO A 189 -0.60 65.38 22.81
C PRO A 189 -0.29 65.31 21.31
N LEU A 190 0.90 64.86 20.94
CA LEU A 190 1.33 64.64 19.55
C LEU A 190 1.16 63.20 19.08
N TYR A 191 0.38 62.40 19.80
CA TYR A 191 -0.01 61.08 19.36
C TYR A 191 -0.60 61.09 17.95
N SER A 192 -0.23 60.08 17.16
CA SER A 192 -0.77 59.84 15.83
C SER A 192 -1.03 58.35 15.61
N HIS A 193 -2.02 58.04 14.78
CA HIS A 193 -2.27 56.66 14.38
C HIS A 193 -1.10 56.05 13.59
N ASP A 194 -0.33 56.86 12.85
CA ASP A 194 0.87 56.40 12.14
C ASP A 194 1.97 55.92 13.10
N LEU A 195 2.14 56.63 14.23
CA LEU A 195 3.06 56.24 15.29
C LEU A 195 2.63 54.92 15.94
N GLU A 196 1.34 54.80 16.33
CA GLU A 196 0.82 53.56 16.91
C GLU A 196 0.92 52.39 15.92
N ASN A 197 0.57 52.60 14.65
CA ASN A 197 0.69 51.60 13.60
C ASN A 197 2.13 51.15 13.39
N TRP A 198 3.11 52.06 13.44
CA TRP A 198 4.52 51.68 13.37
C TRP A 198 4.95 50.86 14.58
N ILE A 199 4.47 51.20 15.79
CA ILE A 199 4.78 50.44 17.00
C ILE A 199 4.23 49.01 16.91
N ILE A 200 2.95 48.88 16.56
CA ILE A 200 2.25 47.59 16.51
C ILE A 200 2.73 46.72 15.35
N ASN A 201 2.96 47.31 14.16
CA ASN A 201 3.22 46.55 12.95
C ASN A 201 4.70 46.46 12.57
N THR A 202 5.59 47.21 13.24
CA THR A 202 7.02 47.22 12.90
C THR A 202 7.88 47.05 14.15
N TYR A 203 7.81 47.97 15.12
CA TYR A 203 8.69 47.92 16.29
C TYR A 203 8.50 46.64 17.12
N ARG A 204 7.29 46.38 17.64
CA ARG A 204 7.01 45.21 18.48
C ARG A 204 7.32 43.88 17.77
N PRO A 205 6.89 43.66 16.51
CA PRO A 205 7.29 42.51 15.70
C PRO A 205 8.80 42.29 15.62
N ILE A 206 9.56 43.34 15.31
CA ILE A 206 11.01 43.23 15.11
C ILE A 206 11.73 43.00 16.43
N THR A 207 11.33 43.68 17.50
CA THR A 207 11.89 43.44 18.84
C THR A 207 11.61 42.01 19.31
N TYR A 208 10.42 41.48 19.03
CA TYR A 208 10.11 40.08 19.29
C TYR A 208 11.00 39.13 18.46
N LEU A 209 11.24 39.45 17.18
CA LEU A 209 12.14 38.66 16.32
C LEU A 209 13.60 38.70 16.78
N ALA A 210 14.06 39.83 17.31
CA ALA A 210 15.42 40.03 17.80
C ALA A 210 15.77 39.13 19.00
N GLN A 211 14.77 38.63 19.74
CA GLN A 211 14.96 37.61 20.78
C GLN A 211 15.49 36.28 20.22
N TYR A 212 15.19 36.00 18.95
CA TYR A 212 15.59 34.78 18.28
C TYR A 212 16.83 34.99 17.38
N ASN A 213 16.97 36.17 16.77
CA ASN A 213 18.05 36.44 15.83
C ASN A 213 18.61 37.87 16.01
N GLU A 214 19.85 37.98 16.49
CA GLU A 214 20.52 39.27 16.72
C GLU A 214 20.64 40.13 15.45
N SER A 215 20.68 39.51 14.26
CA SER A 215 20.69 40.23 12.99
C SER A 215 19.38 40.96 12.68
N ALA A 216 18.32 40.67 13.42
CA ALA A 216 17.02 41.33 13.35
C ALA A 216 16.94 42.66 14.11
N SER A 217 18.07 43.29 14.47
CA SER A 217 18.04 44.58 15.17
C SER A 217 17.23 45.62 14.39
N LEU A 218 16.48 46.47 15.11
CA LEU A 218 15.58 47.47 14.51
C LEU A 218 16.30 48.37 13.48
N THR A 219 17.56 48.73 13.78
CA THR A 219 18.41 49.56 12.93
C THR A 219 18.76 48.84 11.63
N ASN A 220 19.21 47.59 11.70
CA ASN A 220 19.56 46.78 10.54
C ASN A 220 18.33 46.50 9.67
N PHE A 221 17.24 46.12 10.32
CA PHE A 221 16.00 45.70 9.68
C PHE A 221 15.30 46.83 8.93
N SER A 222 15.30 48.04 9.47
CA SER A 222 14.58 49.19 8.88
C SER A 222 15.38 49.90 7.78
N SER A 223 16.71 49.96 7.91
CA SER A 223 17.55 50.86 7.11
C SER A 223 18.37 50.16 6.02
N TYR A 224 18.73 48.89 6.21
CA TYR A 224 19.72 48.23 5.33
C TYR A 224 19.16 47.04 4.54
N LEU A 225 18.15 46.34 5.05
CA LEU A 225 17.58 45.18 4.39
C LEU A 225 16.51 45.57 3.35
N ARG A 226 16.50 44.90 2.20
CA ARG A 226 15.40 44.96 1.22
C ARG A 226 14.17 44.18 1.69
N PRO A 227 12.96 44.45 1.18
CA PRO A 227 11.74 43.74 1.57
C PRO A 227 11.87 42.22 1.52
N GLU A 228 12.53 41.68 0.49
CA GLU A 228 12.73 40.24 0.31
C GLU A 228 13.66 39.67 1.40
N GLU A 229 14.77 40.37 1.68
CA GLU A 229 15.73 39.98 2.73
C GLU A 229 15.08 40.00 4.12
N ARG A 230 14.18 40.96 4.38
CA ARG A 230 13.42 41.06 5.63
C ARG A 230 12.49 39.88 5.83
N ILE A 231 11.75 39.49 4.79
CA ILE A 231 10.85 38.33 4.87
C ILE A 231 11.65 37.04 5.02
N SER A 232 12.75 36.88 4.26
CA SER A 232 13.64 35.73 4.41
C SER A 232 14.15 35.62 5.85
N LEU A 233 14.60 36.72 6.46
CA LEU A 233 15.07 36.72 7.85
C LEU A 233 13.97 36.31 8.85
N ILE A 234 12.74 36.82 8.68
CA ILE A 234 11.59 36.43 9.52
C ILE A 234 11.34 34.92 9.40
N MET A 235 11.26 34.40 8.18
CA MET A 235 10.90 33.01 7.95
C MET A 235 12.03 32.04 8.28
N GLU A 236 13.29 32.40 8.04
CA GLU A 236 14.46 31.61 8.45
C GLU A 236 14.55 31.49 9.97
N ALA A 237 14.25 32.57 10.71
CA ALA A 237 14.13 32.50 12.17
C ALA A 237 12.96 31.59 12.58
N ALA A 238 11.80 31.69 11.90
CA ALA A 238 10.66 30.82 12.18
C ALA A 238 11.01 29.32 12.05
N ILE A 239 11.75 28.97 10.99
CA ILE A 239 12.13 27.59 10.67
C ILE A 239 13.27 27.11 11.59
N SER A 240 14.35 27.88 11.71
CA SER A 240 15.57 27.46 12.42
C SER A 240 15.34 27.22 13.91
N TYR A 241 14.37 27.92 14.50
CA TYR A 241 14.01 27.80 15.91
C TYR A 241 12.71 27.02 16.16
N ASP A 242 12.09 26.42 15.12
CA ASP A 242 10.80 25.71 15.17
C ASP A 242 9.67 26.50 15.91
N HIS A 243 9.62 27.81 15.68
CA HIS A 243 8.67 28.73 16.30
C HIS A 243 7.71 29.35 15.27
N ILE A 244 7.38 28.60 14.22
CA ILE A 244 6.52 29.06 13.12
C ILE A 244 5.20 29.69 13.61
N PRO A 245 4.42 29.08 14.53
CA PRO A 245 3.17 29.68 14.97
C PRO A 245 3.34 31.07 15.63
N GLN A 246 4.32 31.18 16.52
CA GLN A 246 4.60 32.39 17.28
C GLN A 246 5.14 33.50 16.37
N ILE A 247 6.14 33.19 15.55
CA ILE A 247 6.77 34.18 14.66
C ILE A 247 5.80 34.60 13.55
N VAL A 248 5.00 33.69 12.99
CA VAL A 248 3.98 34.09 11.99
C VAL A 248 2.94 35.01 12.63
N SER A 249 2.42 34.66 13.80
CA SER A 249 1.33 35.37 14.49
C SER A 249 1.75 36.74 15.06
N ASN A 250 2.97 36.84 15.58
CA ASN A 250 3.45 38.01 16.32
C ASN A 250 4.40 38.89 15.48
N VAL A 251 5.01 38.34 14.43
CA VAL A 251 5.97 39.07 13.59
C VAL A 251 5.47 39.23 12.17
N LEU A 252 5.32 38.11 11.44
CA LEU A 252 5.04 38.15 10.00
C LEU A 252 3.70 38.83 9.71
N VAL A 253 2.62 38.39 10.35
CA VAL A 253 1.25 38.88 10.12
C VAL A 253 1.15 40.39 10.37
N PRO A 254 1.54 40.94 11.54
CA PRO A 254 1.55 42.39 11.74
C PRO A 254 2.40 43.11 10.70
N TYR A 255 3.58 42.58 10.37
CA TYR A 255 4.48 43.21 9.42
C TYR A 255 3.91 43.32 8.00
N ILE A 256 3.41 42.21 7.44
CA ILE A 256 2.88 42.17 6.07
C ILE A 256 1.53 42.88 5.93
N SER A 257 0.71 42.88 6.98
CA SER A 257 -0.63 43.49 6.96
C SER A 257 -0.59 45.00 6.71
N SER A 258 0.51 45.65 7.09
CA SER A 258 0.68 47.10 6.98
C SER A 258 0.98 47.60 5.56
N ARG A 259 1.45 46.74 4.63
CA ARG A 259 2.00 47.18 3.32
C ARG A 259 1.80 46.14 2.21
N THR A 260 1.20 46.55 1.09
CA THR A 260 0.98 45.67 -0.09
C THR A 260 2.27 45.11 -0.69
N SER A 261 3.38 45.86 -0.66
CA SER A 261 4.68 45.39 -1.17
C SER A 261 5.21 44.18 -0.38
N MET A 262 4.89 44.07 0.91
CA MET A 262 5.37 42.98 1.76
C MET A 262 4.67 41.66 1.45
N TRP A 263 3.43 41.70 0.98
CA TRP A 263 2.74 40.51 0.45
C TRP A 263 3.40 39.96 -0.81
N THR A 264 3.96 40.84 -1.64
CA THR A 264 4.69 40.41 -2.84
C THR A 264 5.98 39.71 -2.43
N ALA A 265 6.78 40.34 -1.56
CA ALA A 265 8.00 39.74 -1.02
C ALA A 265 7.74 38.39 -0.32
N PHE A 266 6.64 38.27 0.44
CA PHE A 266 6.27 37.00 1.09
C PHE A 266 5.87 35.90 0.11
N ASN A 267 5.08 36.24 -0.91
CA ASN A 267 4.74 35.26 -1.96
C ASN A 267 5.99 34.84 -2.76
N ASP A 268 6.90 35.77 -3.04
CA ASP A 268 8.14 35.46 -3.75
C ASP A 268 9.07 34.57 -2.92
N TRP A 269 9.15 34.80 -1.61
CA TRP A 269 9.83 33.89 -0.68
C TRP A 269 9.19 32.49 -0.68
N LEU A 270 7.85 32.40 -0.62
CA LEU A 270 7.14 31.12 -0.63
C LEU A 270 7.35 30.37 -1.95
N ILE A 271 7.41 31.08 -3.09
CA ILE A 271 7.77 30.52 -4.39
C ILE A 271 9.19 29.94 -4.35
N GLN A 272 10.17 30.67 -3.84
CA GLN A 272 11.55 30.19 -3.73
C GLN A 272 11.66 28.97 -2.81
N PHE A 273 10.96 29.00 -1.67
CA PHE A 273 10.85 27.86 -0.76
C PHE A 273 10.23 26.64 -1.46
N GLY A 274 9.16 26.88 -2.20
CA GLY A 274 8.50 25.87 -3.02
C GLY A 274 9.41 25.27 -4.10
N ASP A 275 10.13 26.11 -4.85
CA ASP A 275 11.07 25.70 -5.89
C ASP A 275 12.24 24.87 -5.33
N LYS A 276 12.68 25.15 -4.10
CA LYS A 276 13.63 24.31 -3.36
C LYS A 276 12.98 22.97 -2.98
N THR A 277 11.76 23.01 -2.44
CA THR A 277 11.02 21.82 -2.00
C THR A 277 10.76 20.83 -3.15
N ILE A 278 10.37 21.30 -4.33
CA ILE A 278 10.08 20.41 -5.48
C ILE A 278 11.34 19.82 -6.13
N ARG A 279 12.52 20.37 -5.82
CA ARG A 279 13.82 19.83 -6.25
C ARG A 279 14.43 18.91 -5.19
N GLU A 280 13.80 18.79 -4.03
CA GLU A 280 14.29 17.97 -2.94
C GLU A 280 14.24 16.48 -3.31
N THR A 281 15.31 15.78 -2.98
CA THR A 281 15.47 14.34 -3.26
C THR A 281 15.26 13.48 -2.02
N GLU A 282 15.49 14.05 -0.83
CA GLU A 282 15.36 13.36 0.45
C GLU A 282 13.94 13.43 1.00
N SER A 283 13.36 12.26 1.31
CA SER A 283 11.97 12.20 1.82
C SER A 283 11.81 12.87 3.18
N SER A 284 12.81 12.81 4.07
CA SER A 284 12.77 13.46 5.39
C SER A 284 12.63 14.97 5.28
N THR A 285 13.49 15.61 4.49
CA THR A 285 13.46 17.05 4.26
C THR A 285 12.17 17.48 3.56
N MET A 286 11.65 16.64 2.65
CA MET A 286 10.34 16.89 2.05
C MET A 286 9.23 16.90 3.11
N ILE A 287 9.20 15.92 4.01
CA ILE A 287 8.21 15.86 5.10
C ILE A 287 8.28 17.12 5.97
N GLU A 288 9.49 17.55 6.36
CA GLU A 288 9.72 18.79 7.12
C GLU A 288 9.21 20.03 6.36
N ASN A 289 9.46 20.11 5.05
CA ASN A 289 9.00 21.22 4.22
C ASN A 289 7.46 21.30 4.15
N TYR A 290 6.78 20.16 4.00
CA TYR A 290 5.31 20.13 4.00
C TYR A 290 4.72 20.35 5.40
N ASP A 291 5.39 19.90 6.47
CA ASP A 291 5.01 20.24 7.85
C ASP A 291 5.11 21.75 8.11
N MET A 292 6.14 22.42 7.58
CA MET A 292 6.26 23.87 7.65
C MET A 292 5.08 24.58 6.96
N ILE A 293 4.74 24.15 5.74
CA ILE A 293 3.57 24.70 5.03
C ILE A 293 2.28 24.45 5.81
N LEU A 294 2.12 23.26 6.39
CA LEU A 294 0.97 22.92 7.22
C LEU A 294 0.89 23.82 8.47
N LYS A 295 2.00 23.99 9.19
CA LYS A 295 2.10 24.91 10.33
C LYS A 295 1.77 26.34 9.92
N LEU A 296 2.19 26.79 8.74
CA LEU A 296 1.89 28.11 8.19
C LEU A 296 0.40 28.29 7.91
N VAL A 297 -0.25 27.36 7.21
CA VAL A 297 -1.69 27.48 6.88
C VAL A 297 -2.60 27.27 8.09
N ARG A 298 -2.15 26.58 9.15
CA ARG A 298 -2.89 26.46 10.41
C ARG A 298 -2.98 27.78 11.20
N GLN A 299 -2.24 28.83 10.81
CA GLN A 299 -2.25 30.09 11.54
C GLN A 299 -3.52 30.91 11.24
N GLU A 300 -4.45 30.95 12.19
CA GLU A 300 -5.73 31.66 12.07
C GLU A 300 -5.56 33.15 11.72
N LYS A 301 -4.59 33.83 12.34
CA LYS A 301 -4.31 35.25 12.04
C LYS A 301 -3.90 35.46 10.59
N LEU A 302 -3.10 34.55 10.03
CA LEU A 302 -2.69 34.63 8.63
C LEU A 302 -3.90 34.45 7.70
N LEU A 303 -4.71 33.41 7.95
CA LEU A 303 -5.91 33.13 7.16
C LEU A 303 -6.94 34.27 7.21
N SER A 304 -7.11 34.90 8.38
CA SER A 304 -8.01 36.04 8.58
C SER A 304 -7.63 37.24 7.71
N ILE A 305 -6.34 37.57 7.67
CA ILE A 305 -5.85 38.71 6.87
C ILE A 305 -5.86 38.37 5.38
N LEU A 306 -5.52 37.13 5.00
CA LEU A 306 -5.67 36.67 3.61
C LEU A 306 -7.12 36.83 3.14
N SER A 307 -8.10 36.44 3.96
CA SER A 307 -9.53 36.58 3.64
C SER A 307 -9.97 38.02 3.40
N SER A 308 -9.21 39.00 3.91
CA SER A 308 -9.48 40.43 3.71
C SER A 308 -8.98 40.96 2.35
N ASN A 309 -8.12 40.23 1.65
CA ASN A 309 -7.57 40.61 0.34
C ASN A 309 -7.62 39.45 -0.66
N VAL A 310 -8.65 39.44 -1.51
CA VAL A 310 -8.94 38.36 -2.46
C VAL A 310 -7.79 38.09 -3.44
N SER A 311 -7.13 39.14 -3.95
CA SER A 311 -6.04 38.99 -4.92
C SER A 311 -4.83 38.29 -4.31
N VAL A 312 -4.44 38.72 -3.10
CA VAL A 312 -3.34 38.13 -2.34
C VAL A 312 -3.68 36.70 -1.91
N MET A 313 -4.89 36.47 -1.42
CA MET A 313 -5.38 35.14 -1.05
C MET A 313 -5.31 34.15 -2.21
N ASN A 314 -5.85 34.51 -3.36
CA ASN A 314 -5.84 33.61 -4.52
C ASN A 314 -4.41 33.31 -4.96
N LYS A 315 -3.51 34.30 -4.95
CA LYS A 315 -2.09 34.08 -5.28
C LYS A 315 -1.42 33.14 -4.27
N PHE A 316 -1.61 33.37 -2.97
CA PHE A 316 -1.08 32.50 -1.91
C PHE A 316 -1.56 31.05 -2.05
N VAL A 317 -2.87 30.85 -2.21
CA VAL A 317 -3.46 29.52 -2.38
C VAL A 317 -2.90 28.83 -3.63
N SER A 318 -2.78 29.55 -4.74
CA SER A 318 -2.23 29.00 -5.99
C SER A 318 -0.77 28.55 -5.84
N ILE A 319 0.04 29.30 -5.09
CA ILE A 319 1.43 28.93 -4.78
C ILE A 319 1.47 27.64 -3.94
N VAL A 320 0.69 27.58 -2.85
CA VAL A 320 0.64 26.40 -1.98
C VAL A 320 0.17 25.16 -2.75
N LEU A 321 -0.87 25.28 -3.58
CA LEU A 321 -1.35 24.18 -4.42
C LEU A 321 -0.30 23.75 -5.45
N SER A 322 0.46 24.68 -6.01
CA SER A 322 1.55 24.38 -6.94
C SER A 322 2.67 23.58 -6.30
N ILE A 323 3.07 23.92 -5.07
CA ILE A 323 4.06 23.14 -4.31
C ILE A 323 3.57 21.71 -4.10
N ILE A 324 2.29 21.56 -3.73
CA ILE A 324 1.68 20.23 -3.59
C ILE A 324 1.67 19.50 -4.95
N TYR A 325 1.25 20.15 -6.03
CA TYR A 325 1.09 19.49 -7.35
C TYR A 325 2.37 18.91 -7.87
N LEU A 326 3.42 19.74 -7.80
CA LEU A 326 4.74 19.47 -8.34
C LEU A 326 5.58 18.62 -7.39
N CYS A 327 4.98 18.05 -6.34
CA CYS A 327 5.66 17.11 -5.46
C CYS A 327 6.30 16.00 -6.30
N PRO A 328 7.64 15.88 -6.29
CA PRO A 328 8.35 15.08 -7.29
C PRO A 328 8.21 13.58 -7.04
N ARG A 329 7.78 13.16 -5.84
CA ARG A 329 7.76 11.77 -5.41
C ARG A 329 6.53 11.46 -4.57
N ALA A 330 6.17 10.18 -4.51
CA ALA A 330 5.15 9.70 -3.58
C ALA A 330 5.74 9.57 -2.18
N VAL A 331 5.26 10.37 -1.22
CA VAL A 331 5.58 10.26 0.20
C VAL A 331 4.26 10.31 0.98
N LEU A 332 4.00 9.31 1.83
CA LEU A 332 2.70 9.14 2.47
C LEU A 332 2.35 10.29 3.41
N GLU A 333 3.33 10.71 4.22
CA GLU A 333 3.22 11.82 5.17
C GLU A 333 2.95 13.14 4.43
N VAL A 334 3.56 13.33 3.25
CA VAL A 334 3.30 14.48 2.37
C VAL A 334 1.86 14.46 1.85
N PHE A 335 1.32 13.30 1.45
CA PHE A 335 -0.09 13.21 1.05
C PHE A 335 -1.05 13.53 2.21
N ILE A 336 -0.72 13.08 3.43
CA ILE A 336 -1.50 13.37 4.64
C ILE A 336 -1.49 14.88 4.93
N ALA A 337 -0.31 15.49 4.95
CA ALA A 337 -0.16 16.93 5.15
C ALA A 337 -0.89 17.73 4.07
N ALA A 338 -0.74 17.36 2.79
CA ALA A 338 -1.40 18.03 1.68
C ALA A 338 -2.94 17.94 1.75
N LYS A 339 -3.49 16.80 2.18
CA LYS A 339 -4.94 16.65 2.39
C LYS A 339 -5.44 17.58 3.49
N GLU A 340 -4.70 17.71 4.58
CA GLU A 340 -5.04 18.65 5.66
C GLU A 340 -4.91 20.11 5.21
N ILE A 341 -3.84 20.47 4.50
CA ILE A 341 -3.65 21.79 3.91
C ILE A 341 -4.87 22.15 3.04
N ILE A 342 -5.28 21.27 2.14
CA ILE A 342 -6.46 21.51 1.28
C ILE A 342 -7.73 21.71 2.12
N ALA A 343 -7.94 20.90 3.15
CA ALA A 343 -9.11 21.02 4.02
C ALA A 343 -9.17 22.40 4.70
N ILE A 344 -8.02 22.93 5.13
CA ILE A 344 -7.91 24.28 5.71
C ILE A 344 -8.18 25.34 4.64
N LEU A 345 -7.55 25.24 3.46
CA LEU A 345 -7.70 26.22 2.38
C LEU A 345 -9.13 26.30 1.83
N LYS A 346 -9.90 25.19 1.88
CA LYS A 346 -11.34 25.18 1.53
C LYS A 346 -12.20 26.07 2.43
N GLY A 347 -11.74 26.39 3.64
CA GLY A 347 -12.41 27.30 4.56
C GLY A 347 -12.37 28.77 4.12
N LEU A 348 -11.49 29.13 3.18
CA LEU A 348 -11.34 30.49 2.68
C LEU A 348 -12.46 30.89 1.70
N PRO A 349 -12.83 32.18 1.59
CA PRO A 349 -13.87 32.68 0.70
C PRO A 349 -13.41 32.77 -0.77
N LEU A 350 -12.97 31.64 -1.33
CA LEU A 350 -12.48 31.53 -2.71
C LEU A 350 -13.60 31.75 -3.74
N LYS A 351 -13.29 32.51 -4.79
CA LYS A 351 -14.19 32.76 -5.93
C LYS A 351 -13.45 32.45 -7.22
N SER A 352 -14.06 31.63 -8.07
CA SER A 352 -13.52 31.28 -9.38
C SER A 352 -13.48 32.50 -10.30
N LYS A 353 -12.43 32.65 -11.11
CA LYS A 353 -12.37 33.63 -12.20
C LYS A 353 -12.97 33.06 -13.50
N SER A 354 -13.07 31.74 -13.60
CA SER A 354 -13.53 31.04 -14.80
C SER A 354 -14.41 29.83 -14.46
N ALA A 355 -15.23 29.36 -15.40
CA ALA A 355 -15.89 28.07 -15.29
C ALA A 355 -14.88 26.99 -15.69
N MET A 356 -14.23 26.34 -14.71
CA MET A 356 -13.37 25.21 -14.99
C MET A 356 -14.20 23.96 -15.32
N GLU A 357 -13.77 23.18 -16.30
CA GLU A 357 -14.28 21.84 -16.51
C GLU A 357 -13.91 20.94 -15.33
N GLU A 358 -14.92 20.24 -14.80
CA GLU A 358 -14.80 19.30 -13.68
C GLU A 358 -13.68 18.27 -13.93
N ASP A 359 -12.83 18.01 -12.93
CA ASP A 359 -11.68 17.07 -12.98
C ASP A 359 -10.53 17.43 -13.96
N SER A 360 -10.43 18.65 -14.52
CA SER A 360 -9.29 19.07 -15.36
C SER A 360 -8.16 19.72 -14.55
N MET A 361 -6.97 19.09 -14.53
CA MET A 361 -5.76 19.68 -13.94
C MET A 361 -4.94 20.42 -15.00
N PRO A 362 -4.39 21.60 -14.68
CA PRO A 362 -3.48 22.30 -15.59
C PRO A 362 -2.23 21.47 -15.87
N GLU A 363 -1.67 21.63 -17.07
CA GLU A 363 -0.42 20.95 -17.45
C GLU A 363 0.73 21.34 -16.50
N PRO A 364 1.58 20.38 -16.11
CA PRO A 364 2.67 20.62 -15.18
C PRO A 364 3.67 21.63 -15.76
N ARG A 365 4.01 22.64 -14.98
CA ARG A 365 5.04 23.66 -15.30
C ARG A 365 6.35 23.37 -14.58
N LYS A 366 7.43 24.06 -14.95
CA LYS A 366 8.79 23.78 -14.42
C LYS A 366 9.04 24.40 -13.05
N THR A 367 8.37 25.50 -12.75
CA THR A 367 8.55 26.26 -11.51
C THR A 367 7.22 26.44 -10.79
N VAL A 368 7.28 26.65 -9.47
CA VAL A 368 6.11 26.95 -8.65
C VAL A 368 5.42 28.23 -9.15
N LYS A 369 6.18 29.23 -9.59
CA LYS A 369 5.64 30.48 -10.12
C LYS A 369 4.79 30.27 -11.37
N GLU A 370 5.34 29.60 -12.38
CA GLU A 370 4.62 29.31 -13.64
C GLU A 370 3.37 28.46 -13.37
N MET A 371 3.46 27.51 -12.43
CA MET A 371 2.34 26.66 -12.06
C MET A 371 1.24 27.46 -11.34
N ALA A 372 1.62 28.36 -10.43
CA ALA A 372 0.67 29.19 -9.68
C ALA A 372 -0.10 30.16 -10.60
N GLU A 373 0.52 30.61 -11.69
CA GLU A 373 -0.14 31.43 -12.72
C GLU A 373 -1.17 30.63 -13.53
N ALA A 374 -1.03 29.30 -13.61
CA ALA A 374 -1.94 28.41 -14.33
C ALA A 374 -3.11 27.88 -13.46
N ILE A 375 -3.08 28.11 -12.14
CA ILE A 375 -4.11 27.66 -11.22
C ILE A 375 -5.11 28.79 -10.96
N ASP A 376 -6.40 28.49 -11.12
CA ASP A 376 -7.51 29.34 -10.68
C ASP A 376 -8.15 28.73 -9.43
N PRO A 377 -7.81 29.20 -8.22
CA PRO A 377 -8.25 28.55 -6.98
C PRO A 377 -9.73 28.82 -6.72
N SER A 378 -10.52 27.76 -6.78
CA SER A 378 -11.94 27.73 -6.43
C SER A 378 -12.25 26.57 -5.48
N LYS A 379 -13.47 26.52 -4.93
CA LYS A 379 -13.88 25.40 -4.09
C LYS A 379 -13.97 24.11 -4.91
N GLU A 380 -14.50 24.22 -6.11
CA GLU A 380 -14.63 23.13 -7.08
C GLU A 380 -13.27 22.59 -7.52
N PHE A 381 -12.30 23.49 -7.73
CA PHE A 381 -10.91 23.11 -8.01
C PHE A 381 -10.31 22.35 -6.84
N LEU A 382 -10.44 22.85 -5.60
CA LEU A 382 -9.96 22.17 -4.39
C LEU A 382 -10.64 20.83 -4.12
N ASP A 383 -11.90 20.66 -4.52
CA ASP A 383 -12.60 19.36 -4.44
C ASP A 383 -12.00 18.34 -5.41
N SER A 384 -11.79 18.74 -6.67
CA SER A 384 -11.09 17.92 -7.67
C SER A 384 -9.67 17.58 -7.22
N TYR A 385 -8.97 18.57 -6.66
CA TYR A 385 -7.62 18.42 -6.15
C TYR A 385 -7.54 17.45 -4.96
N SER A 386 -8.46 17.58 -4.00
CA SER A 386 -8.59 16.67 -2.85
C SER A 386 -8.81 15.22 -3.28
N LYS A 387 -9.60 15.00 -4.34
CA LYS A 387 -9.84 13.67 -4.91
C LYS A 387 -8.58 13.06 -5.52
N ILE A 388 -7.74 13.86 -6.19
CA ILE A 388 -6.44 13.42 -6.72
C ILE A 388 -5.48 13.07 -5.59
N ILE A 389 -5.42 13.87 -4.52
CA ILE A 389 -4.56 13.56 -3.36
C ILE A 389 -5.03 12.30 -2.64
N GLU A 390 -6.33 12.14 -2.43
CA GLU A 390 -6.87 10.91 -1.84
C GLU A 390 -6.57 9.68 -2.72
N THR A 391 -6.63 9.84 -4.04
CA THR A 391 -6.22 8.82 -4.99
C THR A 391 -4.74 8.49 -4.85
N GLY A 392 -3.87 9.51 -4.77
CA GLY A 392 -2.43 9.34 -4.57
C GLY A 392 -2.08 8.67 -3.26
N GLN A 393 -2.78 9.01 -2.18
CA GLN A 393 -2.62 8.34 -0.89
C GLN A 393 -2.95 6.84 -0.99
N ARG A 394 -4.03 6.47 -1.70
CA ARG A 394 -4.42 5.07 -1.91
C ARG A 394 -3.49 4.32 -2.87
N LEU A 395 -2.93 5.02 -3.86
CA LEU A 395 -1.95 4.50 -4.80
C LEU A 395 -0.50 4.72 -4.34
N TYR A 396 -0.27 5.04 -3.06
CA TYR A 396 1.06 5.40 -2.57
C TYR A 396 2.13 4.35 -2.93
N ALA A 397 1.78 3.06 -2.80
CA ALA A 397 2.70 1.96 -3.09
C ALA A 397 3.07 1.82 -4.59
N ASN A 398 2.32 2.46 -5.49
CA ASN A 398 2.68 2.53 -6.92
C ASN A 398 3.82 3.52 -7.18
N ASN A 399 4.19 4.34 -6.19
CA ASN A 399 5.27 5.32 -6.27
C ASN A 399 5.07 6.34 -7.41
N LEU A 400 3.84 6.81 -7.57
CA LEU A 400 3.45 7.83 -8.55
C LEU A 400 3.38 9.22 -7.91
N SER A 401 3.95 10.23 -8.56
CA SER A 401 3.78 11.63 -8.17
C SER A 401 2.34 12.12 -8.44
N LEU A 402 1.94 13.24 -7.84
CA LEU A 402 0.60 13.81 -8.07
C LEU A 402 0.37 14.18 -9.53
N VAL A 403 1.39 14.68 -10.22
CA VAL A 403 1.36 14.93 -11.66
C VAL A 403 1.08 13.65 -12.43
N GLN A 404 1.77 12.55 -12.10
CA GLN A 404 1.56 11.26 -12.75
C GLN A 404 0.15 10.71 -12.49
N ILE A 405 -0.36 10.85 -11.27
CA ILE A 405 -1.72 10.44 -10.91
C ILE A 405 -2.77 11.25 -11.68
N ALA A 406 -2.62 12.57 -11.74
CA ALA A 406 -3.53 13.46 -12.47
C ALA A 406 -3.55 13.12 -13.97
N ASN A 407 -2.39 12.81 -14.56
CA ASN A 407 -2.25 12.45 -15.97
C ASN A 407 -2.58 10.98 -16.27
N LEU A 408 -2.77 10.14 -15.25
CA LEU A 408 -3.05 8.72 -15.46
C LEU A 408 -4.38 8.53 -16.21
N LYS A 409 -5.39 9.37 -15.93
CA LYS A 409 -6.69 9.36 -16.61
C LYS A 409 -6.58 9.54 -18.14
N SER A 410 -5.65 10.37 -18.61
CA SER A 410 -5.42 10.62 -20.04
C SER A 410 -4.42 9.65 -20.69
N SER A 411 -3.58 8.97 -19.89
CA SER A 411 -2.58 8.00 -20.35
C SER A 411 -3.17 6.80 -21.10
N ASP A 412 -2.34 6.05 -21.83
CA ASP A 412 -2.77 4.89 -22.60
C ASP A 412 -3.30 3.74 -21.74
N GLY A 413 -4.22 2.94 -22.30
CA GLY A 413 -4.85 1.84 -21.58
C GLY A 413 -3.86 0.79 -21.08
N SER A 414 -2.76 0.56 -21.78
CA SER A 414 -1.68 -0.35 -21.35
C SER A 414 -0.94 0.17 -20.12
N VAL A 415 -0.71 1.49 -20.03
CA VAL A 415 -0.09 2.14 -18.87
C VAL A 415 -1.03 2.06 -17.66
N GLN A 416 -2.30 2.39 -17.86
CA GLN A 416 -3.33 2.26 -16.81
C GLN A 416 -3.44 0.82 -16.30
N LEU A 417 -3.44 -0.17 -17.19
CA LEU A 417 -3.48 -1.59 -16.82
C LEU A 417 -2.24 -2.00 -16.01
N SER A 418 -1.04 -1.57 -16.42
CA SER A 418 0.20 -1.85 -15.69
C SER A 418 0.16 -1.27 -14.28
N GLU A 419 -0.28 -0.02 -14.13
CA GLU A 419 -0.42 0.61 -12.81
C GLU A 419 -1.52 -0.04 -11.96
N LEU A 420 -2.62 -0.47 -12.56
CA LEU A 420 -3.66 -1.21 -11.85
C LEU A 420 -3.15 -2.56 -11.33
N GLN A 421 -2.38 -3.29 -12.14
CA GLN A 421 -1.74 -4.54 -11.73
C GLN A 421 -0.77 -4.32 -10.57
N LYS A 422 0.08 -3.28 -10.64
CA LYS A 422 0.98 -2.90 -9.53
C LYS A 422 0.21 -2.56 -8.26
N PHE A 423 -0.91 -1.85 -8.39
CA PHE A 423 -1.76 -1.49 -7.26
C PHE A 423 -2.34 -2.73 -6.58
N ILE A 424 -2.93 -3.64 -7.35
CA ILE A 424 -3.47 -4.91 -6.82
C ILE A 424 -2.36 -5.74 -6.17
N GLU A 425 -1.19 -5.84 -6.82
CA GLU A 425 -0.04 -6.58 -6.29
C GLU A 425 0.42 -6.03 -4.93
N ASN A 426 0.58 -4.71 -4.83
CA ASN A 426 1.06 -4.08 -3.61
C ASN A 426 0.06 -4.14 -2.46
N GLU A 427 -1.21 -3.82 -2.72
CA GLU A 427 -2.25 -3.86 -1.70
C GLU A 427 -2.51 -5.28 -1.18
N SER A 428 -2.41 -6.29 -2.06
CA SER A 428 -2.64 -7.68 -1.67
C SER A 428 -1.68 -8.19 -0.59
N LYS A 429 -0.51 -7.57 -0.42
CA LYS A 429 0.48 -7.90 0.63
C LYS A 429 -0.04 -7.63 2.04
N TYR A 430 -1.02 -6.75 2.19
CA TYR A 430 -1.56 -6.34 3.49
C TYR A 430 -2.83 -7.12 3.90
N GLY A 431 -3.47 -7.84 2.97
CA GLY A 431 -4.71 -8.57 3.21
C GLY A 431 -4.48 -9.91 3.90
N ARG A 432 -4.65 -9.99 5.23
CA ARG A 432 -4.48 -11.24 6.00
C ARG A 432 -5.80 -11.87 6.46
N ASN A 433 -6.87 -11.09 6.53
CA ASN A 433 -8.18 -11.54 6.98
C ASN A 433 -9.33 -10.87 6.21
N SER A 434 -10.56 -11.34 6.42
CA SER A 434 -11.75 -10.88 5.70
C SER A 434 -12.02 -9.37 5.87
N ARG A 435 -11.82 -8.82 7.07
CA ARG A 435 -12.03 -7.38 7.32
C ARG A 435 -11.02 -6.53 6.54
N GLN A 436 -9.74 -6.94 6.53
CA GLN A 436 -8.71 -6.25 5.76
C GLN A 436 -9.00 -6.33 4.26
N TRP A 437 -9.31 -7.51 3.74
CA TRP A 437 -9.70 -7.67 2.33
C TRP A 437 -10.93 -6.86 1.95
N GLN A 438 -11.91 -6.72 2.86
CA GLN A 438 -13.06 -5.84 2.63
C GLN A 438 -12.62 -4.38 2.47
N THR A 439 -11.75 -3.88 3.34
CA THR A 439 -11.21 -2.52 3.22
C THR A 439 -10.40 -2.33 1.94
N LEU A 440 -9.54 -3.30 1.59
CA LEU A 440 -8.71 -3.25 0.38
C LEU A 440 -9.57 -3.24 -0.89
N LEU A 441 -10.52 -4.18 -1.01
CA LEU A 441 -11.43 -4.22 -2.17
C LEU A 441 -12.29 -2.95 -2.25
N SER A 442 -12.83 -2.46 -1.13
CA SER A 442 -13.57 -1.19 -1.11
C SER A 442 -12.70 -0.02 -1.60
N SER A 443 -11.43 0.03 -1.20
CA SER A 443 -10.48 1.04 -1.67
C SER A 443 -10.22 0.91 -3.17
N MET A 444 -9.93 -0.29 -3.66
CA MET A 444 -9.64 -0.57 -5.07
C MET A 444 -10.81 -0.18 -5.97
N TYR A 445 -12.02 -0.65 -5.64
CA TYR A 445 -13.20 -0.37 -6.43
C TYR A 445 -13.64 1.09 -6.35
N TRP A 446 -13.45 1.75 -5.21
CA TRP A 446 -13.66 3.19 -5.12
C TRP A 446 -12.70 3.95 -6.06
N VAL A 447 -11.41 3.60 -6.06
CA VAL A 447 -10.43 4.24 -6.94
C VAL A 447 -10.85 4.02 -8.40
N PHE A 448 -11.16 2.80 -8.78
CA PHE A 448 -11.58 2.48 -10.14
C PHE A 448 -12.86 3.22 -10.58
N GLU A 449 -13.93 3.17 -9.78
CA GLU A 449 -15.25 3.69 -10.16
C GLU A 449 -15.39 5.20 -10.00
N LYS A 450 -14.88 5.77 -8.89
CA LYS A 450 -15.13 7.18 -8.54
C LYS A 450 -14.13 8.15 -9.16
N THR A 451 -12.90 7.70 -9.38
CA THR A 451 -11.85 8.57 -9.92
C THR A 451 -11.73 8.47 -11.43
N LYS A 452 -12.12 7.33 -12.00
CA LYS A 452 -11.97 7.00 -13.43
C LYS A 452 -10.53 7.15 -13.96
N ILE A 453 -9.51 7.14 -13.09
CA ILE A 453 -8.10 7.20 -13.50
C ILE A 453 -7.67 5.97 -14.31
N PHE A 454 -8.33 4.83 -14.09
CA PHE A 454 -8.18 3.59 -14.85
C PHE A 454 -9.31 3.43 -15.89
N GLY A 455 -9.92 4.53 -16.34
CA GLY A 455 -11.13 4.50 -17.16
C GLY A 455 -10.99 3.89 -18.56
N LYS A 456 -9.76 3.64 -19.05
CA LYS A 456 -9.49 2.88 -20.29
C LYS A 456 -9.34 1.38 -20.05
N VAL A 457 -9.36 0.93 -18.79
CA VAL A 457 -9.44 -0.48 -18.42
C VAL A 457 -10.90 -0.79 -18.12
N ASP A 458 -11.43 -1.84 -18.72
CA ASP A 458 -12.81 -2.24 -18.48
C ASP A 458 -12.97 -2.96 -17.12
N ARG A 459 -14.20 -2.97 -16.61
CA ARG A 459 -14.52 -3.58 -15.32
C ARG A 459 -14.27 -5.10 -15.29
N HIS A 460 -14.51 -5.79 -16.40
CA HIS A 460 -14.30 -7.24 -16.46
C HIS A 460 -12.81 -7.56 -16.24
N THR A 461 -11.90 -6.80 -16.86
CA THR A 461 -10.45 -6.94 -16.65
C THR A 461 -10.04 -6.71 -15.19
N LEU A 462 -10.58 -5.69 -14.51
CA LEU A 462 -10.32 -5.48 -13.08
C LEU A 462 -10.77 -6.70 -12.25
N ASP A 463 -12.01 -7.14 -12.43
CA ASP A 463 -12.58 -8.25 -11.68
C ASP A 463 -11.79 -9.55 -11.91
N GLU A 464 -11.32 -9.78 -13.13
CA GLU A 464 -10.50 -10.95 -13.48
C GLU A 464 -9.15 -10.88 -12.76
N LEU A 465 -8.47 -9.73 -12.78
CA LEU A 465 -7.20 -9.55 -12.06
C LEU A 465 -7.36 -9.80 -10.56
N VAL A 466 -8.39 -9.23 -9.94
CA VAL A 466 -8.66 -9.43 -8.51
C VAL A 466 -8.98 -10.90 -8.21
N LEU A 467 -9.83 -11.55 -9.02
CA LEU A 467 -10.17 -12.96 -8.84
C LEU A 467 -8.92 -13.84 -8.95
N THR A 468 -8.12 -13.68 -10.01
CA THR A 468 -6.87 -14.46 -10.18
C THR A 468 -5.92 -14.25 -9.02
N LYS A 469 -5.76 -13.02 -8.53
CA LYS A 469 -4.88 -12.72 -7.40
C LYS A 469 -5.36 -13.39 -6.10
N LEU A 470 -6.67 -13.36 -5.82
CA LEU A 470 -7.24 -14.03 -4.65
C LEU A 470 -7.07 -15.57 -4.74
N LEU A 471 -7.23 -16.14 -5.93
CA LEU A 471 -7.02 -17.58 -6.16
C LEU A 471 -5.55 -17.98 -6.02
N ASP A 472 -4.59 -17.16 -6.50
CA ASP A 472 -3.15 -17.37 -6.32
C ASP A 472 -2.73 -17.33 -4.85
N LEU A 473 -3.32 -16.40 -4.08
CA LEU A 473 -3.11 -16.28 -2.64
C LEU A 473 -3.90 -17.32 -1.82
N LYS A 474 -4.67 -18.19 -2.47
CA LYS A 474 -5.48 -19.26 -1.86
C LYS A 474 -6.55 -18.75 -0.89
N TYR A 475 -7.03 -17.51 -1.08
CA TYR A 475 -8.08 -16.90 -0.27
C TYR A 475 -9.48 -17.29 -0.75
N PHE A 476 -9.76 -18.60 -0.85
CA PHE A 476 -11.01 -19.13 -1.40
C PHE A 476 -12.25 -18.66 -0.63
N ASN A 477 -12.17 -18.58 0.69
CA ASN A 477 -13.23 -18.05 1.54
C ASN A 477 -13.55 -16.58 1.24
N ILE A 478 -12.54 -15.75 0.97
CA ILE A 478 -12.74 -14.34 0.60
C ILE A 478 -13.40 -14.25 -0.78
N VAL A 479 -13.01 -15.14 -1.71
CA VAL A 479 -13.65 -15.22 -3.02
C VAL A 479 -15.16 -15.50 -2.87
N GLU A 480 -15.50 -16.55 -2.12
CA GLU A 480 -16.88 -16.99 -1.91
C GLU A 480 -17.74 -15.99 -1.12
N ASP A 481 -17.24 -15.53 0.03
CA ASP A 481 -18.05 -14.79 0.99
C ASP A 481 -18.07 -13.29 0.79
N LEU A 482 -17.12 -12.75 0.01
CA LEU A 482 -16.98 -11.32 -0.15
C LEU A 482 -16.93 -10.89 -1.62
N PHE A 483 -15.96 -11.40 -2.38
CA PHE A 483 -15.70 -10.93 -3.75
C PHE A 483 -16.90 -11.21 -4.67
N PHE A 484 -17.33 -12.47 -4.73
CA PHE A 484 -18.45 -12.92 -5.55
C PHE A 484 -19.79 -12.27 -5.17
N LYS A 485 -20.00 -11.95 -3.89
CA LYS A 485 -21.28 -11.40 -3.41
C LYS A 485 -21.39 -9.89 -3.58
N ARG A 486 -20.28 -9.14 -3.56
CA ARG A 486 -20.31 -7.66 -3.48
C ARG A 486 -19.63 -6.93 -4.62
N TYR A 487 -18.67 -7.56 -5.30
CA TYR A 487 -17.77 -6.84 -6.21
C TYR A 487 -17.74 -7.40 -7.62
N CYS A 488 -17.75 -8.73 -7.74
CA CYS A 488 -17.64 -9.43 -9.02
C CYS A 488 -18.84 -9.13 -9.92
N SER A 489 -18.56 -8.60 -11.11
CA SER A 489 -19.54 -8.37 -12.18
C SER A 489 -19.39 -9.37 -13.33
N ILE A 490 -18.35 -10.20 -13.32
CA ILE A 490 -18.12 -11.25 -14.32
C ILE A 490 -19.27 -12.28 -14.28
N PRO A 491 -19.83 -12.70 -15.44
CA PRO A 491 -20.84 -13.75 -15.50
C PRO A 491 -20.34 -15.06 -14.89
N GLU A 492 -21.24 -15.81 -14.23
CA GLU A 492 -20.87 -17.04 -13.52
C GLU A 492 -20.15 -18.06 -14.42
N LYS A 493 -20.57 -18.17 -15.68
CA LYS A 493 -19.95 -19.05 -16.67
C LYS A 493 -18.46 -18.74 -16.88
N ASP A 494 -18.08 -17.46 -16.85
CA ASP A 494 -16.70 -17.04 -17.08
C ASP A 494 -15.89 -17.10 -15.79
N THR A 495 -16.48 -16.79 -14.62
CA THR A 495 -15.83 -17.06 -13.33
C THR A 495 -15.55 -18.55 -13.14
N ASP A 496 -16.49 -19.42 -13.51
CA ASP A 496 -16.34 -20.88 -13.40
C ASP A 496 -15.19 -21.39 -14.27
N LYS A 497 -14.97 -20.82 -15.47
CA LYS A 497 -13.80 -21.15 -16.30
C LYS A 497 -12.48 -20.78 -15.62
N ILE A 498 -12.41 -19.57 -15.05
CA ILE A 498 -11.20 -19.09 -14.36
C ILE A 498 -10.90 -19.97 -13.14
N VAL A 499 -11.92 -20.24 -12.31
CA VAL A 499 -11.81 -21.10 -11.13
C VAL A 499 -11.41 -22.53 -11.52
N THR A 500 -12.04 -23.11 -12.56
CA THR A 500 -11.72 -24.46 -13.05
C THR A 500 -10.26 -24.57 -13.51
N ARG A 501 -9.75 -23.56 -14.22
CA ARG A 501 -8.33 -23.49 -14.62
C ARG A 501 -7.40 -23.52 -13.41
N TYR A 502 -7.73 -22.77 -12.36
CA TYR A 502 -6.94 -22.74 -11.11
C TYR A 502 -7.04 -24.05 -10.32
N ALA A 503 -8.21 -24.68 -10.28
CA ALA A 503 -8.37 -26.00 -9.67
C ALA A 503 -7.46 -27.01 -10.38
N TRP A 504 -7.48 -27.09 -11.71
CA TRP A 504 -6.56 -27.93 -12.47
C TRP A 504 -5.08 -27.60 -12.24
N LEU A 505 -4.73 -26.33 -12.12
CA LEU A 505 -3.36 -25.91 -11.80
C LEU A 505 -2.91 -26.45 -10.44
N TYR A 506 -3.77 -26.39 -9.42
CA TYR A 506 -3.47 -26.92 -8.10
C TYR A 506 -3.44 -28.45 -8.06
N TYR A 507 -4.33 -29.12 -8.80
CA TYR A 507 -4.30 -30.58 -8.97
C TYR A 507 -2.97 -31.05 -9.56
N ASN A 508 -2.52 -30.42 -10.66
CA ASN A 508 -1.25 -30.77 -11.31
C ASN A 508 -0.01 -30.47 -10.45
N LYS A 509 -0.11 -29.51 -9.53
CA LYS A 509 0.97 -29.17 -8.57
C LYS A 509 0.97 -30.02 -7.30
N ALA A 510 0.00 -30.92 -7.12
CA ALA A 510 -0.09 -31.73 -5.93
C ALA A 510 0.99 -32.83 -5.90
N THR A 511 1.65 -32.96 -4.75
CA THR A 511 2.74 -33.93 -4.52
C THR A 511 2.27 -35.21 -3.82
N ASN A 512 0.98 -35.30 -3.47
CA ASN A 512 0.36 -36.47 -2.87
C ASN A 512 -1.14 -36.47 -3.19
N CYS A 513 -1.77 -37.64 -3.06
CA CYS A 513 -3.18 -37.85 -3.34
C CYS A 513 -4.14 -37.52 -2.19
N ASP A 514 -3.70 -36.88 -1.09
CA ASP A 514 -4.58 -36.53 0.02
C ASP A 514 -5.38 -35.25 -0.26
N PRO A 515 -6.72 -35.34 -0.45
CA PRO A 515 -7.54 -34.17 -0.75
C PRO A 515 -7.67 -33.19 0.43
N SER A 516 -7.16 -33.55 1.60
CA SER A 516 -7.14 -32.70 2.81
C SER A 516 -5.81 -31.97 3.02
N LEU A 517 -4.80 -32.21 2.18
CA LEU A 517 -3.46 -31.63 2.33
C LEU A 517 -2.94 -30.91 1.07
N GLY A 518 -2.02 -29.97 1.31
CA GLY A 518 -1.21 -29.34 0.27
C GLY A 518 -1.98 -28.71 -0.89
N SER A 519 -1.43 -28.84 -2.11
CA SER A 519 -2.05 -28.30 -3.33
C SER A 519 -3.33 -29.04 -3.71
N LEU A 520 -3.50 -30.32 -3.37
CA LEU A 520 -4.73 -31.04 -3.69
C LEU A 520 -5.91 -30.50 -2.87
N LYS A 521 -5.71 -30.20 -1.58
CA LYS A 521 -6.71 -29.45 -0.80
C LYS A 521 -7.02 -28.09 -1.43
N CYS A 522 -6.00 -27.35 -1.89
CA CYS A 522 -6.24 -26.09 -2.59
C CYS A 522 -7.08 -26.28 -3.86
N SER A 523 -6.85 -27.37 -4.61
CA SER A 523 -7.66 -27.75 -5.77
C SER A 523 -9.12 -28.02 -5.40
N VAL A 524 -9.35 -28.79 -4.33
CA VAL A 524 -10.69 -29.11 -3.83
C VAL A 524 -11.41 -27.85 -3.35
N ASP A 525 -10.76 -27.04 -2.51
CA ASP A 525 -11.34 -25.80 -1.99
C ASP A 525 -11.59 -24.78 -3.09
N CYS A 526 -10.72 -24.71 -4.11
CA CYS A 526 -10.95 -23.90 -5.31
C CYS A 526 -12.15 -24.41 -6.12
N ALA A 527 -12.27 -25.73 -6.32
CA ALA A 527 -13.36 -26.31 -7.09
C ALA A 527 -14.74 -26.13 -6.42
N LYS A 528 -14.81 -25.96 -5.10
CA LYS A 528 -16.06 -25.61 -4.40
C LYS A 528 -16.63 -24.25 -4.81
N LEU A 529 -15.79 -23.36 -5.35
CA LEU A 529 -16.21 -22.06 -5.83
C LEU A 529 -16.95 -22.11 -7.18
N ILE A 530 -16.90 -23.26 -7.87
CA ILE A 530 -17.57 -23.47 -9.16
C ILE A 530 -19.08 -23.60 -8.91
N ARG A 531 -19.87 -22.70 -9.49
CA ARG A 531 -21.33 -22.67 -9.26
C ARG A 531 -22.09 -23.54 -10.23
N ASN A 532 -21.68 -23.56 -11.50
CA ASN A 532 -22.31 -24.38 -12.51
C ASN A 532 -21.56 -25.69 -12.70
N LYS A 533 -22.27 -26.82 -12.57
CA LYS A 533 -21.68 -28.13 -12.83
C LYS A 533 -21.33 -28.24 -14.32
N THR A 534 -20.04 -28.19 -14.62
CA THR A 534 -19.50 -28.39 -15.96
C THR A 534 -18.98 -29.81 -16.13
N ASN A 535 -18.66 -30.17 -17.38
CA ASN A 535 -17.98 -31.43 -17.64
C ASN A 535 -16.63 -31.47 -16.90
N GLU A 536 -15.85 -30.39 -16.96
CA GLU A 536 -14.55 -30.26 -16.29
C GLU A 536 -14.64 -30.33 -14.76
N SER A 537 -15.63 -29.69 -14.14
CA SER A 537 -15.82 -29.80 -12.69
C SER A 537 -16.19 -31.23 -12.28
N SER A 538 -16.97 -31.93 -13.10
CA SER A 538 -17.32 -33.34 -12.87
C SER A 538 -16.12 -34.26 -13.02
N ARG A 539 -15.22 -33.98 -13.97
CA ARG A 539 -13.93 -34.68 -14.11
C ARG A 539 -13.08 -34.54 -12.86
N LEU A 540 -12.85 -33.30 -12.42
CA LEU A 540 -12.08 -33.01 -11.20
C LEU A 540 -12.69 -33.70 -9.98
N GLN A 541 -14.02 -33.67 -9.82
CA GLN A 541 -14.68 -34.33 -8.70
C GLN A 541 -14.43 -35.84 -8.67
N ASN A 542 -14.54 -36.52 -9.82
CA ASN A 542 -14.23 -37.94 -9.92
C ASN A 542 -12.74 -38.23 -9.62
N LEU A 543 -11.83 -37.38 -10.08
CA LEU A 543 -10.41 -37.51 -9.76
C LEU A 543 -10.11 -37.29 -8.28
N TYR A 544 -10.80 -36.38 -7.59
CA TYR A 544 -10.67 -36.20 -6.14
C TYR A 544 -11.15 -37.45 -5.38
N LEU A 545 -12.25 -38.06 -5.82
CA LEU A 545 -12.75 -39.31 -5.26
C LEU A 545 -11.76 -40.46 -5.50
N ALA A 546 -11.20 -40.58 -6.71
CA ALA A 546 -10.15 -41.55 -7.00
C ALA A 546 -8.91 -41.35 -6.11
N CYS A 547 -8.44 -40.11 -5.94
CA CYS A 547 -7.32 -39.79 -5.06
C CYS A 547 -7.61 -40.20 -3.60
N LYS A 548 -8.83 -39.92 -3.11
CA LYS A 548 -9.27 -40.32 -1.76
C LYS A 548 -9.31 -41.84 -1.59
N GLU A 549 -9.80 -42.57 -2.59
CA GLU A 549 -9.88 -44.03 -2.54
C GLU A 549 -8.49 -44.68 -2.64
N ILE A 550 -7.58 -44.10 -3.42
CA ILE A 550 -6.17 -44.53 -3.52
C ILE A 550 -5.49 -44.56 -2.15
N LEU A 551 -5.78 -43.59 -1.27
CA LEU A 551 -5.18 -43.51 0.07
C LEU A 551 -5.54 -44.70 0.98
N GLN A 552 -6.56 -45.49 0.64
CA GLN A 552 -6.90 -46.70 1.38
C GLN A 552 -5.90 -47.83 1.13
N TRP A 553 -5.01 -47.68 0.14
CA TRP A 553 -4.10 -48.71 -0.33
C TRP A 553 -2.65 -48.25 -0.20
N ARG A 554 -1.75 -49.17 0.13
CA ARG A 554 -0.31 -48.97 -0.07
C ARG A 554 -0.02 -49.09 -1.56
N ILE A 555 0.31 -47.99 -2.21
CA ILE A 555 0.57 -47.99 -3.64
C ILE A 555 1.77 -47.11 -4.00
N SER A 556 2.62 -47.64 -4.87
CA SER A 556 3.70 -46.89 -5.54
C SER A 556 3.85 -47.41 -6.96
N LEU A 557 3.79 -46.51 -7.95
CA LEU A 557 4.03 -46.86 -9.35
C LEU A 557 5.54 -46.97 -9.65
N HIS A 558 6.36 -46.22 -8.91
CA HIS A 558 7.82 -46.27 -8.99
C HIS A 558 8.41 -46.45 -7.59
N ALA A 559 9.54 -47.13 -7.50
CA ALA A 559 10.21 -47.37 -6.23
C ALA A 559 10.48 -46.05 -5.47
N ASN A 560 10.16 -46.03 -4.18
CA ASN A 560 10.40 -44.91 -3.26
C ASN A 560 9.77 -43.55 -3.64
N THR A 561 8.81 -43.52 -4.56
CA THR A 561 8.11 -42.28 -4.93
C THR A 561 6.62 -42.40 -4.59
N PRO A 562 6.06 -41.48 -3.79
CA PRO A 562 4.63 -41.50 -3.49
C PRO A 562 3.84 -41.23 -4.77
N LEU A 563 2.66 -41.86 -4.89
CA LEU A 563 1.75 -41.62 -5.99
C LEU A 563 1.24 -40.17 -5.93
N THR A 564 1.33 -39.47 -7.05
CA THR A 564 0.87 -38.09 -7.22
C THR A 564 -0.38 -38.04 -8.09
N PRO A 565 -1.23 -37.01 -7.93
CA PRO A 565 -2.40 -36.82 -8.80
C PRO A 565 -2.02 -36.67 -10.28
N ARG A 566 -0.86 -36.08 -10.58
CA ARG A 566 -0.33 -35.98 -11.94
C ARG A 566 -0.09 -37.36 -12.57
N GLN A 567 0.49 -38.30 -11.83
CA GLN A 567 0.71 -39.65 -12.32
C GLN A 567 -0.60 -40.40 -12.61
N ILE A 568 -1.72 -40.08 -11.94
CA ILE A 568 -3.04 -40.65 -12.27
C ILE A 568 -3.49 -40.18 -13.66
N LEU A 569 -3.24 -38.92 -14.01
CA LEU A 569 -3.55 -38.38 -15.34
C LEU A 569 -2.73 -39.05 -16.45
N ASP A 570 -1.49 -39.40 -16.12
CA ASP A 570 -0.53 -39.98 -17.05
C ASP A 570 -0.60 -41.53 -17.09
N LEU A 571 -1.61 -42.15 -16.45
CA LEU A 571 -1.84 -43.60 -16.54
C LEU A 571 -2.17 -44.02 -17.98
N GLY A 572 -1.33 -44.90 -18.54
CA GLY A 572 -1.56 -45.54 -19.84
C GLY A 572 -2.61 -46.64 -19.72
N ASP A 573 -2.29 -47.69 -18.96
CA ASP A 573 -3.22 -48.76 -18.60
C ASP A 573 -3.81 -48.52 -17.20
N ILE A 574 -5.12 -48.31 -17.12
CA ILE A 574 -5.81 -48.02 -15.87
C ILE A 574 -5.92 -49.28 -15.00
N LEU A 575 -6.10 -50.47 -15.59
CA LEU A 575 -6.28 -51.70 -14.83
C LEU A 575 -4.99 -52.14 -14.14
N SER A 576 -3.82 -51.71 -14.65
CA SER A 576 -2.52 -51.91 -13.98
C SER A 576 -2.50 -51.40 -12.53
N ILE A 577 -3.31 -50.39 -12.19
CA ILE A 577 -3.41 -49.88 -10.82
C ILE A 577 -3.97 -50.94 -9.87
N VAL A 578 -4.91 -51.77 -10.35
CA VAL A 578 -5.51 -52.86 -9.59
C VAL A 578 -4.45 -53.90 -9.30
N THR A 579 -3.75 -54.38 -10.33
CA THR A 579 -2.65 -55.35 -10.18
C THR A 579 -1.62 -54.86 -9.17
N ARG A 580 -1.23 -53.57 -9.26
CA ARG A 580 -0.25 -53.00 -8.35
C ARG A 580 -0.75 -52.91 -6.91
N ILE A 581 -2.04 -52.63 -6.70
CA ILE A 581 -2.66 -52.65 -5.35
C ILE A 581 -2.64 -54.07 -4.80
N LEU A 582 -2.99 -55.07 -5.61
CA LEU A 582 -2.98 -56.48 -5.21
C LEU A 582 -1.59 -56.93 -4.75
N GLU A 583 -0.55 -56.59 -5.52
CA GLU A 583 0.85 -56.92 -5.19
C GLU A 583 1.34 -56.32 -3.87
N LEU A 584 0.89 -55.11 -3.52
CA LEU A 584 1.41 -54.34 -2.38
C LEU A 584 0.54 -54.45 -1.12
N ASN A 585 -0.66 -55.01 -1.22
CA ASN A 585 -1.63 -55.08 -0.13
C ASN A 585 -2.20 -56.50 0.02
N GLU A 586 -1.78 -57.19 1.07
CA GLU A 586 -2.32 -58.49 1.44
C GLU A 586 -3.85 -58.43 1.60
N SER A 587 -4.56 -59.47 1.13
CA SER A 587 -6.02 -59.58 1.20
C SER A 587 -6.84 -58.53 0.42
N SER A 588 -6.22 -57.58 -0.30
CA SER A 588 -6.94 -56.57 -1.08
C SER A 588 -7.84 -57.18 -2.17
N TYR A 589 -7.52 -58.39 -2.66
CA TYR A 589 -8.34 -59.17 -3.59
C TYR A 589 -9.77 -59.43 -3.07
N LYS A 590 -9.97 -59.47 -1.74
CA LYS A 590 -11.30 -59.62 -1.10
C LYS A 590 -12.18 -58.36 -1.22
N SER A 591 -11.60 -57.24 -1.65
CA SER A 591 -12.27 -55.93 -1.73
C SER A 591 -12.52 -55.47 -3.17
N HIS A 592 -12.82 -56.39 -4.09
CA HIS A 592 -13.07 -56.10 -5.51
C HIS A 592 -14.10 -54.98 -5.77
N ASN A 593 -15.11 -54.82 -4.90
CA ASN A 593 -16.06 -53.70 -5.00
C ASN A 593 -15.40 -52.32 -4.81
N LYS A 594 -14.44 -52.20 -3.89
CA LYS A 594 -13.69 -50.96 -3.67
C LYS A 594 -12.71 -50.69 -4.82
N LEU A 595 -12.08 -51.74 -5.35
CA LEU A 595 -11.21 -51.65 -6.53
C LEU A 595 -12.01 -51.20 -7.77
N PHE A 596 -13.23 -51.72 -7.94
CA PHE A 596 -14.16 -51.27 -8.97
C PHE A 596 -14.55 -49.80 -8.82
N SER A 597 -14.91 -49.36 -7.60
CA SER A 597 -15.19 -47.95 -7.31
C SER A 597 -14.03 -47.04 -7.73
N LEU A 598 -12.80 -47.43 -7.39
CA LEU A 598 -11.59 -46.70 -7.75
C LEU A 598 -11.40 -46.60 -9.26
N VAL A 599 -11.42 -47.72 -9.96
CA VAL A 599 -11.26 -47.75 -11.42
C VAL A 599 -12.34 -46.93 -12.10
N ARG A 600 -13.59 -47.02 -11.62
CA ARG A 600 -14.72 -46.23 -12.11
C ARG A 600 -14.48 -44.72 -11.95
N HIS A 601 -14.05 -44.27 -10.77
CA HIS A 601 -13.71 -42.87 -10.53
C HIS A 601 -12.55 -42.39 -11.40
N ILE A 602 -11.52 -43.22 -11.63
CA ILE A 602 -10.41 -42.88 -12.52
C ILE A 602 -10.92 -42.72 -13.97
N ILE A 603 -11.68 -43.68 -14.49
CA ILE A 603 -12.22 -43.63 -15.86
C ILE A 603 -13.11 -42.40 -16.05
N ASN A 604 -14.03 -42.14 -15.10
CA ASN A 604 -14.93 -41.00 -15.16
C ASN A 604 -14.18 -39.66 -15.06
N GLY A 605 -13.09 -39.62 -14.28
CA GLY A 605 -12.21 -38.46 -14.16
C GLY A 605 -11.38 -38.17 -15.41
N LEU A 606 -10.80 -39.22 -16.00
CA LEU A 606 -10.00 -39.14 -17.23
C LEU A 606 -10.86 -39.00 -18.50
N GLN A 607 -12.13 -39.39 -18.44
CA GLN A 607 -13.07 -39.46 -19.58
C GLN A 607 -12.55 -40.30 -20.73
N CYS A 608 -11.89 -41.40 -20.41
CA CYS A 608 -11.19 -42.23 -21.38
C CYS A 608 -12.01 -43.42 -21.85
N TYR A 609 -13.33 -43.25 -22.04
CA TYR A 609 -14.27 -44.33 -22.35
C TYR A 609 -13.94 -45.11 -23.63
N ASP A 610 -13.21 -44.48 -24.56
CA ASP A 610 -12.85 -45.07 -25.85
C ASP A 610 -11.53 -45.86 -25.80
N ARG A 611 -10.80 -45.84 -24.67
CA ARG A 611 -9.52 -46.57 -24.54
C ARG A 611 -9.69 -48.08 -24.40
N ASP A 612 -10.83 -48.52 -23.87
CA ASP A 612 -11.17 -49.93 -23.68
C ASP A 612 -12.68 -50.12 -23.81
N VAL A 613 -13.12 -51.19 -24.48
CA VAL A 613 -14.54 -51.49 -24.72
C VAL A 613 -15.33 -51.59 -23.40
N LEU A 614 -14.68 -52.00 -22.31
CA LEU A 614 -15.29 -52.13 -20.99
C LEU A 614 -15.45 -50.81 -20.26
N PHE A 615 -14.71 -49.76 -20.64
CA PHE A 615 -14.74 -48.49 -19.91
C PHE A 615 -16.07 -47.74 -20.07
N LYS A 616 -16.86 -48.05 -21.11
CA LYS A 616 -18.24 -47.53 -21.24
C LYS A 616 -19.11 -47.87 -20.02
N TYR A 617 -18.85 -49.02 -19.37
CA TYR A 617 -19.57 -49.48 -18.18
C TYR A 617 -19.21 -48.72 -16.89
N ALA A 618 -18.22 -47.81 -16.92
CA ALA A 618 -17.92 -46.94 -15.79
C ALA A 618 -18.97 -45.84 -15.56
N LYS A 619 -19.77 -45.51 -16.59
CA LYS A 619 -20.81 -44.46 -16.51
C LYS A 619 -22.06 -44.90 -15.74
N GLU A 620 -22.30 -46.20 -15.61
CA GLU A 620 -23.51 -46.75 -15.02
C GLU A 620 -23.58 -46.44 -13.51
N GLU A 621 -24.53 -45.59 -13.11
CA GLU A 621 -24.82 -45.30 -11.70
C GLU A 621 -25.66 -46.41 -11.09
N VAL A 622 -24.97 -47.46 -10.61
CA VAL A 622 -25.57 -48.65 -9.99
C VAL A 622 -26.44 -49.41 -11.00
N PRO A 623 -26.16 -50.70 -11.27
CA PRO A 623 -26.94 -51.43 -12.25
C PRO A 623 -28.43 -51.40 -11.89
N VAL A 624 -29.27 -51.27 -12.93
CA VAL A 624 -30.64 -51.74 -12.90
C VAL A 624 -30.60 -53.14 -12.28
N VAL A 625 -31.53 -53.45 -11.37
CA VAL A 625 -31.45 -54.51 -10.35
C VAL A 625 -31.03 -55.91 -10.84
N ASP A 626 -31.00 -56.16 -12.16
CA ASP A 626 -30.68 -57.44 -12.79
C ASP A 626 -29.45 -57.46 -13.74
N GLU A 627 -28.75 -56.34 -14.00
CA GLU A 627 -27.59 -56.33 -14.94
C GLU A 627 -26.22 -56.38 -14.22
N ILE A 628 -25.36 -57.33 -14.62
CA ILE A 628 -24.02 -57.50 -14.05
C ILE A 628 -23.03 -56.64 -14.81
N ASN A 629 -22.33 -55.72 -14.13
CA ASN A 629 -21.39 -54.82 -14.77
C ASN A 629 -20.12 -55.57 -15.28
N PRO A 630 -19.84 -55.63 -16.60
CA PRO A 630 -18.71 -56.39 -17.14
C PRO A 630 -17.34 -55.90 -16.69
N LEU A 631 -17.19 -54.59 -16.45
CA LEU A 631 -15.93 -54.01 -15.93
C LEU A 631 -15.65 -54.49 -14.50
N ARG A 632 -16.69 -54.59 -13.65
CA ARG A 632 -16.57 -55.17 -12.31
C ARG A 632 -16.11 -56.63 -12.39
N VAL A 633 -16.67 -57.40 -13.32
CA VAL A 633 -16.28 -58.81 -13.53
C VAL A 633 -14.84 -58.91 -14.00
N LYS A 634 -14.37 -58.03 -14.89
CA LYS A 634 -12.96 -57.99 -15.29
C LYS A 634 -12.02 -57.76 -14.09
N ILE A 635 -12.40 -56.88 -13.16
CA ILE A 635 -11.63 -56.66 -11.91
C ILE A 635 -11.66 -57.90 -11.02
N MET A 636 -12.80 -58.60 -10.92
CA MET A 636 -12.91 -59.86 -10.19
C MET A 636 -12.01 -60.95 -10.79
N VAL A 637 -11.88 -61.01 -12.11
CA VAL A 637 -10.93 -61.91 -12.79
C VAL A 637 -9.48 -61.56 -12.43
N ILE A 638 -9.10 -60.28 -12.41
CA ILE A 638 -7.75 -59.85 -11.98
C ILE A 638 -7.51 -60.26 -10.51
N CYS A 639 -8.52 -60.12 -9.65
CA CYS A 639 -8.45 -60.61 -8.27
C CYS A 639 -8.28 -62.14 -8.21
N LEU A 640 -8.98 -62.90 -9.07
CA LEU A 640 -8.87 -64.34 -9.18
C LEU A 640 -7.44 -64.77 -9.55
N ASP A 641 -6.82 -64.12 -10.53
CA ASP A 641 -5.44 -64.40 -10.93
C ASP A 641 -4.48 -64.26 -9.75
N PHE A 642 -4.65 -63.22 -8.93
CA PHE A 642 -3.83 -63.01 -7.74
C PHE A 642 -4.14 -64.03 -6.62
N THR A 643 -5.42 -64.24 -6.30
CA THR A 643 -5.83 -65.08 -5.15
C THR A 643 -5.59 -66.57 -5.40
N SER A 644 -5.50 -67.01 -6.65
CA SER A 644 -5.26 -68.40 -7.05
C SER A 644 -4.02 -69.04 -6.42
N SER A 645 -3.03 -68.22 -6.04
CA SER A 645 -1.79 -68.66 -5.40
C SER A 645 -1.73 -68.43 -3.89
N VAL A 646 -2.71 -67.71 -3.32
CA VAL A 646 -2.68 -67.19 -1.95
C VAL A 646 -3.80 -67.76 -1.08
N ASP A 647 -5.03 -67.88 -1.61
CA ASP A 647 -6.23 -68.22 -0.84
C ASP A 647 -7.20 -69.04 -1.70
N THR A 648 -7.04 -70.37 -1.64
CA THR A 648 -7.73 -71.32 -2.52
C THR A 648 -9.24 -71.35 -2.30
N ASP A 649 -9.70 -71.16 -1.06
CA ASP A 649 -11.13 -71.17 -0.74
C ASP A 649 -11.82 -69.93 -1.30
N TYR A 650 -11.24 -68.74 -1.10
CA TYR A 650 -11.79 -67.53 -1.68
C TYR A 650 -11.73 -67.54 -3.22
N ALA A 651 -10.65 -68.04 -3.81
CA ALA A 651 -10.55 -68.21 -5.25
C ALA A 651 -11.62 -69.15 -5.82
N TYR A 652 -12.00 -70.21 -5.09
CA TYR A 652 -13.11 -71.08 -5.48
C TYR A 652 -14.46 -70.33 -5.45
N GLU A 653 -14.75 -69.61 -4.36
CA GLU A 653 -15.99 -68.85 -4.24
C GLU A 653 -16.11 -67.81 -5.36
N LEU A 654 -15.04 -67.03 -5.57
CA LEU A 654 -14.97 -65.98 -6.58
C LEU A 654 -15.09 -66.55 -8.01
N SER A 655 -14.38 -67.65 -8.32
CA SER A 655 -14.48 -68.29 -9.64
C SER A 655 -15.87 -68.85 -9.89
N SER A 656 -16.49 -69.48 -8.89
CA SER A 656 -17.86 -69.98 -9.00
C SER A 656 -18.86 -68.84 -9.20
N GLU A 657 -18.73 -67.73 -8.47
CA GLU A 657 -19.58 -66.54 -8.63
C GLU A 657 -19.48 -66.00 -10.06
N ILE A 658 -18.27 -65.77 -10.58
CA ILE A 658 -18.08 -65.21 -11.93
C ILE A 658 -18.67 -66.13 -13.01
N LEU A 659 -18.42 -67.44 -12.92
CA LEU A 659 -18.88 -68.40 -13.92
C LEU A 659 -20.40 -68.57 -13.90
N VAL A 660 -21.02 -68.66 -12.72
CA VAL A 660 -22.50 -68.72 -12.59
C VAL A 660 -23.13 -67.48 -13.19
N ASN A 661 -22.62 -66.31 -12.82
CA ASN A 661 -23.08 -65.04 -13.34
C ASN A 661 -23.02 -64.97 -14.87
N ALA A 662 -21.94 -65.45 -15.49
CA ALA A 662 -21.81 -65.47 -16.94
C ALA A 662 -22.75 -66.47 -17.64
N ILE A 663 -23.00 -67.63 -17.02
CA ILE A 663 -23.90 -68.67 -17.55
C ILE A 663 -25.37 -68.21 -17.46
N GLU A 664 -25.76 -67.64 -16.32
CA GLU A 664 -27.14 -67.16 -16.09
C GLU A 664 -27.48 -65.93 -16.95
N ASN A 665 -26.46 -65.16 -17.35
CA ASN A 665 -26.61 -63.92 -18.13
C ASN A 665 -25.96 -64.02 -19.52
N ILE A 666 -26.11 -65.17 -20.20
CA ILE A 666 -25.56 -65.43 -21.54
C ILE A 666 -25.96 -64.38 -22.60
N GLU A 667 -27.11 -63.74 -22.43
CA GLU A 667 -27.60 -62.70 -23.35
C GLU A 667 -26.74 -61.43 -23.31
N GLN A 668 -25.99 -61.20 -22.22
CA GLN A 668 -25.10 -60.05 -22.07
C GLN A 668 -23.75 -60.33 -22.75
N ILE A 669 -23.68 -60.02 -24.06
CA ILE A 669 -22.54 -60.34 -24.94
C ILE A 669 -21.18 -59.93 -24.34
N ASP A 670 -21.06 -58.71 -23.80
CA ASP A 670 -19.79 -58.21 -23.27
C ASP A 670 -19.38 -58.91 -21.98
N LEU A 671 -20.33 -59.34 -21.13
CA LEU A 671 -20.05 -60.15 -19.95
C LEU A 671 -19.53 -61.53 -20.35
N GLY A 672 -20.26 -62.20 -21.25
CA GLY A 672 -19.88 -63.50 -21.77
C GLY A 672 -18.49 -63.46 -22.40
N LYS A 673 -18.20 -62.43 -23.20
CA LYS A 673 -16.89 -62.22 -23.81
C LYS A 673 -15.78 -62.02 -22.79
N VAL A 674 -15.97 -61.18 -21.76
CA VAL A 674 -14.95 -60.97 -20.70
C VAL A 674 -14.57 -62.28 -20.02
N VAL A 675 -15.55 -63.11 -19.68
CA VAL A 675 -15.32 -64.39 -19.01
C VAL A 675 -14.72 -65.41 -19.97
N SER A 676 -15.19 -65.47 -21.21
CA SER A 676 -14.66 -66.35 -22.26
C SER A 676 -13.20 -66.02 -22.59
N ASP A 677 -12.87 -64.74 -22.79
CA ASP A 677 -11.49 -64.29 -23.04
C ASP A 677 -10.56 -64.54 -21.86
N SER A 678 -11.11 -64.64 -20.64
CA SER A 678 -10.38 -64.88 -19.40
C SER A 678 -10.41 -66.35 -18.94
N TRP A 679 -10.77 -67.31 -19.83
CA TRP A 679 -10.88 -68.73 -19.49
C TRP A 679 -9.59 -69.31 -18.85
N VAL A 680 -8.43 -68.79 -19.26
CA VAL A 680 -7.11 -69.22 -18.78
C VAL A 680 -6.97 -69.01 -17.27
N SER A 681 -7.49 -67.91 -16.73
CA SER A 681 -7.45 -67.60 -15.29
C SER A 681 -8.11 -68.69 -14.46
N PHE A 682 -9.30 -69.13 -14.88
CA PHE A 682 -10.03 -70.23 -14.25
C PHE A 682 -9.32 -71.57 -14.41
N PHE A 683 -8.80 -71.85 -15.61
CA PHE A 683 -8.08 -73.09 -15.88
C PHE A 683 -6.79 -73.20 -15.06
N GLN A 684 -6.03 -72.11 -14.94
CA GLN A 684 -4.81 -72.03 -14.13
C GLN A 684 -5.11 -72.22 -12.64
N PHE A 685 -6.15 -71.56 -12.12
CA PHE A 685 -6.59 -71.75 -10.74
C PHE A 685 -6.83 -73.23 -10.41
N VAL A 686 -7.54 -73.96 -11.28
CA VAL A 686 -7.81 -75.39 -11.08
C VAL A 686 -6.52 -76.21 -11.17
N LYS A 687 -5.56 -75.81 -12.00
CA LYS A 687 -4.27 -76.48 -12.17
C LYS A 687 -3.34 -76.28 -10.98
N THR A 688 -3.46 -75.20 -10.21
CA THR A 688 -2.60 -74.94 -9.05
C THR A 688 -2.66 -76.10 -8.04
N GLU A 689 -1.49 -76.68 -7.74
CA GLU A 689 -1.36 -77.78 -6.77
C GLU A 689 -1.29 -77.20 -5.35
N THR A 690 -2.40 -77.28 -4.61
CA THR A 690 -2.49 -76.83 -3.22
C THR A 690 -2.71 -78.04 -2.30
N GLY A 691 -1.63 -78.55 -1.73
CA GLY A 691 -1.66 -79.63 -0.74
C GLY A 691 -2.01 -81.02 -1.29
N THR A 692 -2.16 -82.00 -0.39
CA THR A 692 -2.59 -83.35 -0.75
C THR A 692 -4.01 -83.35 -1.29
N PRO A 693 -4.30 -84.01 -2.42
CA PRO A 693 -5.62 -84.01 -3.04
C PRO A 693 -6.66 -84.63 -2.11
N THR A 694 -7.65 -83.83 -1.69
CA THR A 694 -8.82 -84.28 -0.93
C THR A 694 -10.03 -84.39 -1.86
N LEU A 695 -10.98 -85.26 -1.51
CA LEU A 695 -12.23 -85.42 -2.28
C LEU A 695 -12.98 -84.09 -2.44
N ALA A 696 -13.11 -83.32 -1.36
CA ALA A 696 -13.78 -82.02 -1.39
C ALA A 696 -13.10 -81.01 -2.33
N LEU A 697 -11.75 -80.99 -2.39
CA LEU A 697 -11.02 -80.10 -3.29
C LEU A 697 -11.18 -80.54 -4.76
N LEU A 698 -11.19 -81.84 -5.04
CA LEU A 698 -11.43 -82.36 -6.39
C LEU A 698 -12.86 -82.06 -6.86
N ASP A 699 -13.87 -82.20 -5.99
CA ASP A 699 -15.25 -81.85 -6.30
C ASP A 699 -15.39 -80.36 -6.65
N LYS A 700 -14.76 -79.48 -5.85
CA LYS A 700 -14.66 -78.04 -6.15
C LYS A 700 -14.03 -77.80 -7.53
N LYS A 701 -12.88 -78.40 -7.80
CA LYS A 701 -12.16 -78.26 -9.08
C LYS A 701 -12.96 -78.75 -10.29
N LEU A 702 -13.63 -79.90 -10.17
CA LEU A 702 -14.49 -80.48 -11.21
C LEU A 702 -15.72 -79.61 -11.47
N SER A 703 -16.30 -79.00 -10.42
CA SER A 703 -17.41 -78.06 -10.53
C SER A 703 -17.02 -76.82 -11.34
N ILE A 704 -15.86 -76.22 -11.06
CA ILE A 704 -15.34 -75.06 -11.82
C ILE A 704 -15.10 -75.43 -13.28
N LEU A 705 -14.40 -76.52 -13.56
CA LEU A 705 -14.14 -76.97 -14.94
C LEU A 705 -15.43 -77.28 -15.70
N GLY A 706 -16.42 -77.90 -15.04
CA GLY A 706 -17.73 -78.18 -15.63
C GLY A 706 -18.48 -76.91 -16.04
N LYS A 707 -18.45 -75.87 -15.20
CA LYS A 707 -19.01 -74.54 -15.53
C LYS A 707 -18.18 -73.83 -16.61
N LEU A 708 -16.85 -73.94 -16.53
CA LEU A 708 -15.92 -73.33 -17.49
C LEU A 708 -16.15 -73.84 -18.91
N LEU A 709 -16.43 -75.14 -19.10
CA LEU A 709 -16.77 -75.72 -20.41
C LEU A 709 -17.98 -75.07 -21.10
N LEU A 710 -18.88 -74.42 -20.34
CA LEU A 710 -20.06 -73.76 -20.90
C LEU A 710 -19.76 -72.37 -21.47
N VAL A 711 -18.64 -71.76 -21.07
CA VAL A 711 -18.28 -70.36 -21.42
C VAL A 711 -16.93 -70.23 -22.13
N THR A 712 -16.12 -71.29 -22.14
CA THR A 712 -14.80 -71.30 -22.79
C THR A 712 -14.95 -71.21 -24.31
N PRO A 713 -14.03 -70.51 -25.02
CA PRO A 713 -14.04 -70.50 -26.48
C PRO A 713 -13.92 -71.93 -27.02
N ALA A 714 -14.65 -72.23 -28.09
CA ALA A 714 -14.76 -73.59 -28.64
C ALA A 714 -13.40 -74.25 -28.91
N GLU A 715 -12.40 -73.46 -29.31
CA GLU A 715 -11.03 -73.88 -29.60
C GLU A 715 -10.28 -74.49 -28.39
N PHE A 716 -10.70 -74.14 -27.16
CA PHE A 716 -10.07 -74.56 -25.91
C PHE A 716 -10.90 -75.54 -25.09
N ASN A 717 -12.07 -75.95 -25.57
CA ASN A 717 -12.93 -76.91 -24.87
C ASN A 717 -12.25 -78.28 -24.68
N ILE A 718 -11.46 -78.73 -25.64
CA ILE A 718 -10.78 -80.04 -25.57
C ILE A 718 -9.78 -80.07 -24.39
N PRO A 719 -8.82 -79.13 -24.26
CA PRO A 719 -7.95 -79.06 -23.09
C PRO A 719 -8.67 -79.03 -21.74
N VAL A 720 -9.76 -78.26 -21.63
CA VAL A 720 -10.54 -78.15 -20.39
C VAL A 720 -11.23 -79.49 -20.08
N LEU A 721 -11.82 -80.14 -21.08
CA LEU A 721 -12.52 -81.43 -20.93
C LEU A 721 -11.55 -82.57 -20.56
N GLU A 722 -10.39 -82.64 -21.20
CA GLU A 722 -9.38 -83.66 -20.89
C GLU A 722 -8.85 -83.51 -19.47
N TYR A 723 -8.66 -82.27 -19.00
CA TYR A 723 -8.25 -82.02 -17.62
C TYR A 723 -9.36 -82.35 -16.63
N TRP A 724 -10.63 -82.09 -16.98
CA TRP A 724 -11.78 -82.54 -16.19
C TRP A 724 -11.83 -84.06 -16.06
N GLN A 725 -11.64 -84.80 -17.16
CA GLN A 725 -11.59 -86.27 -17.16
C GLN A 725 -10.44 -86.80 -16.29
N LEU A 726 -9.27 -86.16 -16.37
CA LEU A 726 -8.12 -86.50 -15.54
C LEU A 726 -8.46 -86.36 -14.05
N LEU A 727 -9.00 -85.22 -13.62
CA LEU A 727 -9.37 -85.03 -12.21
C LEU A 727 -10.52 -85.95 -11.77
N ASN A 728 -11.46 -86.27 -12.66
CA ASN A 728 -12.56 -87.18 -12.34
C ASN A 728 -12.05 -88.61 -12.11
N SER A 729 -11.11 -89.09 -12.92
CA SER A 729 -10.47 -90.38 -12.70
C SER A 729 -9.65 -90.45 -11.41
N GLN A 730 -8.99 -89.34 -11.02
CA GLN A 730 -8.30 -89.23 -9.73
C GLN A 730 -9.28 -89.27 -8.55
N ARG A 731 -10.44 -88.64 -8.67
CA ARG A 731 -11.52 -88.67 -7.68
C ARG A 731 -12.06 -90.08 -7.50
N ASP A 732 -12.38 -90.79 -8.59
CA ASP A 732 -12.89 -92.16 -8.56
C ASP A 732 -11.91 -93.10 -7.85
N HIS A 733 -10.61 -92.93 -8.11
CA HIS A 733 -9.57 -93.71 -7.44
C HIS A 733 -9.50 -93.44 -5.93
N LEU A 734 -9.61 -92.17 -5.49
CA LEU A 734 -9.64 -91.84 -4.05
C LEU A 734 -10.91 -92.37 -3.36
N LEU A 735 -12.05 -92.38 -4.05
CA LEU A 735 -13.29 -93.01 -3.55
C LEU A 735 -13.09 -94.52 -3.37
N SER A 736 -12.55 -95.22 -4.38
CA SER A 736 -12.25 -96.65 -4.27
C SER A 736 -11.23 -96.95 -3.16
N GLN A 737 -10.23 -96.10 -2.96
CA GLN A 737 -9.28 -96.26 -1.84
C GLN A 737 -9.94 -96.06 -0.48
N ALA A 738 -10.84 -95.09 -0.33
CA ALA A 738 -11.61 -94.88 0.90
C ALA A 738 -12.59 -96.05 1.18
N GLU A 739 -13.19 -96.62 0.13
CA GLU A 739 -14.04 -97.81 0.21
C GLU A 739 -13.23 -99.07 0.60
N VAL A 740 -12.03 -99.25 0.05
CA VAL A 740 -11.12 -100.36 0.40
C VAL A 740 -10.57 -100.21 1.83
N GLN A 741 -10.25 -98.99 2.28
CA GLN A 741 -9.82 -98.74 3.66
C GLN A 741 -10.96 -98.90 4.67
N SER A 742 -12.18 -98.50 4.34
CA SER A 742 -13.36 -98.70 5.19
C SER A 742 -13.84 -100.15 5.26
N SER A 743 -13.60 -100.94 4.20
CA SER A 743 -13.85 -102.40 4.20
C SER A 743 -12.74 -103.18 4.90
N ALA A 744 -11.46 -102.78 4.78
CA ALA A 744 -10.35 -103.37 5.53
C ALA A 744 -10.40 -103.08 7.04
N SER A 745 -10.86 -101.90 7.46
CA SER A 745 -11.08 -101.59 8.88
C SER A 745 -12.31 -102.27 9.49
N ARG A 746 -13.21 -102.82 8.66
CA ARG A 746 -14.33 -103.69 9.09
C ARG A 746 -13.98 -105.19 9.08
N ALA A 747 -12.87 -105.59 8.47
CA ALA A 747 -12.44 -106.98 8.33
C ALA A 747 -10.96 -107.16 8.73
N GLY A 748 -10.69 -107.27 10.04
CA GLY A 748 -9.48 -107.94 10.54
C GLY A 748 -8.76 -107.27 11.70
N SER A 749 -9.07 -107.69 12.94
CA SER A 749 -8.00 -108.10 13.84
C SER A 749 -7.32 -109.34 13.25
N ASP A 750 -6.02 -109.48 13.49
CA ASP A 750 -5.17 -110.64 13.19
C ASP A 750 -4.74 -110.84 11.73
N ASN A 751 -3.55 -110.34 11.36
CA ASN A 751 -2.30 -111.12 11.44
C ASN A 751 -1.10 -110.39 10.84
N ARG A 752 0.09 -110.69 11.38
CA ARG A 752 1.41 -110.21 10.94
C ARG A 752 1.85 -110.91 9.64
N GLY A 753 2.53 -110.16 8.75
CA GLY A 753 3.32 -110.71 7.66
C GLY A 753 4.00 -109.63 6.83
N GLU A 754 5.32 -109.52 6.94
CA GLU A 754 6.16 -108.62 6.14
C GLU A 754 6.18 -109.03 4.67
N SER A 755 5.95 -108.06 3.78
CA SER A 755 6.47 -108.11 2.41
C SER A 755 6.79 -106.70 1.93
N ARG A 756 8.10 -106.41 1.86
CA ARG A 756 8.67 -105.25 1.17
C ARG A 756 8.25 -105.26 -0.31
N GLN A 757 7.42 -104.31 -0.71
CA GLN A 757 7.29 -103.91 -2.10
C GLN A 757 7.81 -102.48 -2.26
N GLN A 758 8.73 -102.32 -3.20
CA GLN A 758 9.26 -101.04 -3.65
C GLN A 758 8.12 -100.12 -4.10
N PRO A 759 8.23 -98.79 -3.94
CA PRO A 759 7.26 -97.86 -4.51
C PRO A 759 7.42 -97.84 -6.04
N GLN A 760 6.71 -98.71 -6.75
CA GLN A 760 6.48 -98.52 -8.17
C GLN A 760 5.69 -97.22 -8.35
N SER A 761 6.18 -96.32 -9.21
CA SER A 761 5.52 -95.03 -9.42
C SER A 761 4.09 -95.24 -9.93
N PHE A 762 3.13 -94.72 -9.15
CA PHE A 762 1.69 -94.70 -9.37
C PHE A 762 1.22 -94.40 -10.82
N PHE A 763 2.05 -93.68 -11.59
CA PHE A 763 1.73 -93.27 -12.96
C PHE A 763 1.85 -94.36 -14.03
N GLN A 764 2.52 -95.48 -13.75
CA GLN A 764 2.75 -96.54 -14.75
C GLN A 764 1.67 -97.64 -14.75
N SER A 765 0.92 -97.82 -13.67
CA SER A 765 -0.06 -98.92 -13.53
C SER A 765 -1.53 -98.53 -13.73
N SER A 766 -1.83 -97.23 -13.83
CA SER A 766 -3.21 -96.69 -13.73
C SER A 766 -3.83 -96.23 -15.06
N GLY A 767 -3.15 -96.37 -16.21
CA GLY A 767 -3.65 -95.86 -17.50
C GLY A 767 -3.70 -94.32 -17.61
N LEU A 768 -3.43 -93.59 -16.52
CA LEU A 768 -3.35 -92.12 -16.45
C LEU A 768 -2.24 -91.51 -17.33
N GLY A 769 -1.25 -92.32 -17.72
CA GLY A 769 -0.19 -91.92 -18.65
C GLY A 769 -0.71 -91.53 -20.04
N ASP A 770 -1.76 -92.21 -20.53
CA ASP A 770 -2.38 -91.92 -21.84
C ASP A 770 -3.22 -90.62 -21.79
N LEU A 771 -3.91 -90.36 -20.68
CA LEU A 771 -4.64 -89.10 -20.49
C LEU A 771 -3.69 -87.90 -20.37
N ARG A 772 -2.55 -88.06 -19.67
CA ARG A 772 -1.54 -87.00 -19.54
C ARG A 772 -0.81 -86.72 -20.86
N SER A 773 -0.59 -87.75 -21.69
CA SER A 773 0.00 -87.59 -23.03
C SER A 773 -0.99 -86.93 -24.00
N ARG A 774 -2.27 -87.34 -23.98
CA ARG A 774 -3.36 -86.69 -24.73
C ARG A 774 -3.51 -85.22 -24.38
N LEU A 775 -3.60 -84.89 -23.09
CA LEU A 775 -3.65 -83.50 -22.62
C LEU A 775 -2.48 -82.67 -23.14
N LYS A 776 -1.25 -83.18 -23.03
CA LYS A 776 -0.06 -82.50 -23.58
C LYS A 776 -0.12 -82.34 -25.10
N SER A 777 -0.67 -83.32 -25.81
CA SER A 777 -0.84 -83.29 -27.27
C SER A 777 -1.90 -82.28 -27.68
N SER A 778 -3.09 -82.31 -27.08
CA SER A 778 -4.22 -81.42 -27.37
C SER A 778 -3.90 -79.97 -27.07
N ILE A 779 -3.25 -79.69 -25.93
CA ILE A 779 -2.76 -78.34 -25.61
C ILE A 779 -1.76 -77.84 -26.67
N LYS A 780 -0.83 -78.70 -27.10
CA LYS A 780 0.18 -78.35 -28.11
C LYS A 780 -0.44 -78.17 -29.50
N MET A 781 -1.48 -78.92 -29.84
CA MET A 781 -2.23 -78.80 -31.09
C MET A 781 -3.03 -77.50 -31.12
N SER A 782 -3.86 -77.23 -30.10
CA SER A 782 -4.61 -75.97 -29.99
C SER A 782 -3.69 -74.75 -30.04
N ALA A 783 -2.56 -74.78 -29.31
CA ALA A 783 -1.58 -73.69 -29.34
C ALA A 783 -0.92 -73.47 -30.72
N ASN A 784 -0.66 -74.56 -31.46
CA ASN A 784 -0.10 -74.48 -32.81
C ASN A 784 -1.11 -74.01 -33.86
N ASP A 785 -2.40 -74.31 -33.68
CA ASP A 785 -3.47 -73.87 -34.59
C ASP A 785 -3.75 -72.37 -34.42
N ILE A 786 -3.62 -71.84 -33.20
CA ILE A 786 -3.71 -70.40 -32.88
C ILE A 786 -2.51 -69.63 -33.46
N LEU A 787 -1.29 -70.15 -33.32
CA LEU A 787 -0.10 -69.53 -33.95
C LEU A 787 -0.19 -69.42 -35.48
N LYS A 788 -1.07 -70.21 -36.12
CA LYS A 788 -1.26 -70.21 -37.58
C LYS A 788 -2.38 -69.28 -38.05
N SER A 789 -3.27 -68.80 -37.18
CA SER A 789 -4.28 -67.81 -37.54
C SER A 789 -3.71 -66.39 -37.40
N ALA A 790 -3.82 -65.60 -38.47
CA ALA A 790 -3.08 -64.33 -38.61
C ALA A 790 -3.42 -63.24 -37.57
N ASP A 791 -4.53 -63.39 -36.83
CA ASP A 791 -5.03 -62.42 -35.84
C ASP A 791 -4.74 -62.76 -34.37
N SER A 792 -4.11 -63.91 -34.05
CA SER A 792 -4.01 -64.40 -32.66
C SER A 792 -2.60 -64.81 -32.20
N GLY A 793 -1.56 -64.40 -32.93
CA GLY A 793 -0.15 -64.77 -32.66
C GLY A 793 0.36 -64.42 -31.25
N ASP A 794 -0.11 -63.34 -30.63
CA ASP A 794 0.28 -62.96 -29.27
C ASP A 794 -0.47 -63.74 -28.18
N ILE A 795 -1.72 -64.13 -28.43
CA ILE A 795 -2.48 -65.05 -27.57
C ILE A 795 -1.80 -66.43 -27.59
N GLY A 796 -1.43 -66.92 -28.78
CA GLY A 796 -0.68 -68.18 -28.95
C GLY A 796 0.67 -68.17 -28.21
N ARG A 797 1.44 -67.08 -28.29
CA ARG A 797 2.72 -66.93 -27.57
C ARG A 797 2.55 -66.84 -26.05
N THR A 798 1.52 -66.17 -25.56
CA THR A 798 1.22 -66.03 -24.13
C THR A 798 0.74 -67.35 -23.53
N ILE A 799 -0.13 -68.07 -24.26
CA ILE A 799 -0.57 -69.43 -23.94
C ILE A 799 0.63 -70.39 -23.90
N ILE A 800 1.54 -70.35 -24.89
CA ILE A 800 2.75 -71.19 -24.90
C ILE A 800 3.70 -70.80 -23.76
N GLY A 801 3.89 -69.50 -23.48
CA GLY A 801 4.73 -69.02 -22.39
C GLY A 801 4.25 -69.48 -21.01
N HIS A 802 2.95 -69.40 -20.73
CA HIS A 802 2.37 -69.83 -19.46
C HIS A 802 2.23 -71.36 -19.32
N ILE A 803 2.10 -72.09 -20.43
CA ILE A 803 1.98 -73.55 -20.42
C ILE A 803 3.36 -74.24 -20.34
N VAL A 804 4.41 -73.64 -20.93
CA VAL A 804 5.78 -74.18 -20.94
C VAL A 804 6.62 -73.67 -19.77
N GLY A 805 6.32 -72.48 -19.23
CA GLY A 805 7.10 -71.83 -18.15
C GLY A 805 6.83 -72.30 -16.72
N ALA A 806 5.98 -73.31 -16.50
CA ALA A 806 5.69 -73.88 -15.17
C ALA A 806 6.08 -75.36 -15.10
N ASN A 807 7.38 -75.64 -15.27
CA ASN A 807 8.04 -76.87 -14.83
C ASN A 807 9.04 -76.53 -13.73
#